data_AF-A0A5N0TN98-F1
#
_entry.id   AF-A0A5N0TN98-F1
#
_cell.length_a   1.000
_cell.length_b   1.000
_cell.length_c   1.000
_cell.angle_alpha   90.00
_cell.angle_beta   90.00
_cell.angle_gamma   90.00
#
_symmetry.space_group_name_H-M   'P 1'
#
loop_
_entity.id
_entity.type
_entity.pdbx_description
1 polymer ?
#
loop_
_entity_poly.entity_id
_entity_poly.type
_entity_poly.pdbx_seq_one_letter_code
_entity_poly.pdbx_strand_id
1 'polypeptide(L)'
;MNRSPFRAAARAPRRNPGRGLLPVLGALAAAALIVLPLGQAAQANIPDEGAPIAEPITGPNTEIYLSNTGDGQNVTGGRPATGTTQDPTAAYPDAPPAGYTGVSTFAGTIITRAVSDPSLTAEMYCINLGVQTASGVGYESGTWDESNVSNIGYVTYILNNYFPTTGAPASLGSDDERAAAVQAAIWYFTDGFVLSAGTSAVRTAAAAIVADAQTNGPVVEPPAPEVSIAPPTASAPVGAAAGPFTVTAENAAQVTVSVPAGYAMFADAGATQPIANDSAVASGTQIWVTSTSTVANETTLRARAVVTVQRGQVYLYDGNTPGRTDAQRLILADTTELDALAEATPSFFATGGLTVNKAFAGDGVGSQGAIQLSIDCGEGYVFTADIAAGADTAQEFTYSGIPVDNTCTVTEPTTGANTVVDVTTDAPQSATVTSAGASVTVTNTVTFLPGSLLVTKALSGAAAGQQGEIVIDVVCGDVLDESFVIPAGSVAGEYSQTYGDLPAGTECEISESSTGATEQVQVTPSETVTVEIEPGAEVTAAVSNEVTFAPGSLLVTKVLSGAGAGQQGDIVIDIDCGEALTDSFVIPAGTAAGEYTRASGEIPAGTECEISESSTGANQQVRVVASEAVTVAIEAGVVAEATLTNDVTVIPPVTPPRPGGTVPGALPATGAGSPTSVFLVGGAVLALGLVMVGAAYRARRGVTETGTD
;
A
#
# COMPACT_ATOMS: atom_id res chain seq x y z
N MET A 1 17.83 -43.66 28.20
CA MET A 1 18.93 -44.55 27.77
C MET A 1 20.24 -44.01 28.34
N ASN A 2 21.08 -44.90 28.88
CA ASN A 2 22.40 -44.71 29.52
C ASN A 2 22.46 -43.84 30.80
N ARG A 3 22.41 -44.47 32.00
CA ARG A 3 23.49 -45.12 32.78
C ARG A 3 24.42 -44.06 33.43
N SER A 4 24.14 -43.58 34.65
CA SER A 4 24.40 -44.16 36.00
C SER A 4 25.89 -44.10 36.42
N PRO A 5 26.24 -44.26 37.72
CA PRO A 5 25.85 -43.53 38.94
C PRO A 5 27.10 -43.28 39.86
N PHE A 6 26.95 -42.74 41.08
CA PHE A 6 27.37 -43.44 42.33
C PHE A 6 27.10 -42.61 43.60
N ARG A 7 26.38 -43.25 44.52
CA ARG A 7 26.19 -42.94 45.95
C ARG A 7 27.48 -43.18 46.74
N ALA A 8 27.63 -42.58 47.92
CA ALA A 8 27.58 -43.33 49.19
C ALA A 8 27.81 -42.43 50.43
N ALA A 9 27.07 -42.77 51.48
CA ALA A 9 27.09 -42.18 52.81
C ALA A 9 27.86 -43.05 53.80
N ALA A 10 28.12 -42.45 54.97
CA ALA A 10 28.26 -43.02 56.31
C ALA A 10 29.62 -43.62 56.76
N ARG A 11 30.19 -43.07 57.84
CA ARG A 11 30.29 -43.68 59.20
C ARG A 11 31.33 -42.97 60.10
N ALA A 12 30.95 -42.71 61.35
CA ALA A 12 31.82 -42.48 62.53
C ALA A 12 32.44 -43.83 63.02
N PRO A 13 33.09 -43.99 64.21
CA PRO A 13 33.57 -43.06 65.27
C PRO A 13 34.98 -43.43 65.86
N ARG A 14 35.51 -42.67 66.85
CA ARG A 14 36.01 -43.15 68.19
C ARG A 14 37.08 -42.27 68.89
N ARG A 15 36.75 -41.90 70.15
CA ARG A 15 37.50 -41.96 71.44
C ARG A 15 38.84 -41.19 71.65
N ASN A 16 38.76 -40.11 72.44
CA ASN A 16 39.31 -39.83 73.81
C ASN A 16 40.44 -40.74 74.37
N PRO A 17 41.30 -40.35 75.37
CA PRO A 17 40.95 -39.52 76.57
C PRO A 17 42.09 -38.70 77.27
N GLY A 18 41.76 -38.00 78.37
CA GLY A 18 42.70 -37.68 79.46
C GLY A 18 42.32 -36.43 80.29
N ARG A 19 41.53 -36.59 81.37
CA ARG A 19 41.92 -36.55 82.82
C ARG A 19 42.17 -35.12 83.37
N GLY A 20 41.62 -34.66 84.49
CA GLY A 20 40.89 -35.28 85.63
C GLY A 20 40.17 -34.20 86.47
N LEU A 21 39.06 -34.52 87.15
CA LEU A 21 38.94 -34.90 88.60
C LEU A 21 39.18 -33.69 89.55
N LEU A 22 38.35 -33.27 90.53
CA LEU A 22 37.25 -33.86 91.32
C LEU A 22 36.50 -32.71 92.09
N PRO A 23 35.37 -33.00 92.79
CA PRO A 23 34.26 -32.10 93.16
C PRO A 23 34.15 -31.85 94.68
N VAL A 24 33.07 -31.19 95.15
CA VAL A 24 32.15 -31.62 96.25
C VAL A 24 31.24 -30.47 96.77
N LEU A 25 29.92 -30.75 96.71
CA LEU A 25 28.77 -30.40 97.57
C LEU A 25 28.57 -29.02 98.22
N GLY A 26 27.33 -28.51 98.10
CA GLY A 26 26.68 -27.63 99.10
C GLY A 26 25.42 -26.94 98.58
N ALA A 27 24.24 -27.40 99.02
CA ALA A 27 22.91 -26.95 98.60
C ALA A 27 22.53 -25.53 99.06
N LEU A 28 21.67 -24.82 98.29
CA LEU A 28 20.32 -24.33 98.66
C LEU A 28 19.87 -23.10 97.84
N ALA A 29 18.54 -23.07 97.62
CA ALA A 29 17.66 -21.91 97.37
C ALA A 29 17.57 -21.31 95.95
N ALA A 30 16.56 -21.79 95.23
CA ALA A 30 15.50 -21.03 94.54
C ALA A 30 15.76 -19.56 94.13
N ALA A 31 15.81 -19.32 92.81
CA ALA A 31 14.95 -18.37 92.10
C ALA A 31 15.27 -18.45 90.59
N ALA A 32 14.25 -18.69 89.78
CA ALA A 32 14.38 -18.67 88.32
C ALA A 32 14.65 -17.24 87.83
N LEU A 33 15.89 -16.95 87.43
CA LEU A 33 16.24 -15.77 86.64
C LEU A 33 16.00 -16.10 85.16
N ILE A 34 14.93 -15.55 84.61
CA ILE A 34 14.74 -15.43 83.17
C ILE A 34 15.74 -14.38 82.68
N VAL A 35 16.82 -14.83 82.03
CA VAL A 35 17.72 -13.95 81.27
C VAL A 35 17.06 -13.72 79.91
N LEU A 36 16.35 -12.59 79.78
CA LEU A 36 16.05 -11.98 78.49
C LEU A 36 17.27 -11.17 78.06
N PRO A 37 17.76 -11.29 76.81
CA PRO A 37 18.71 -10.33 76.28
C PRO A 37 17.96 -9.00 76.12
N LEU A 38 18.39 -7.97 76.85
CA LEU A 38 18.04 -6.59 76.54
C LEU A 38 18.61 -6.30 75.14
N GLY A 39 17.73 -6.27 74.14
CA GLY A 39 18.05 -5.65 72.86
C GLY A 39 18.43 -4.21 73.13
N GLN A 40 19.65 -3.84 72.77
CA GLN A 40 20.08 -2.45 72.79
C GLN A 40 19.13 -1.66 71.89
N ALA A 41 18.44 -0.67 72.44
CA ALA A 41 17.78 0.33 71.64
C ALA A 41 18.87 0.98 70.77
N ALA A 42 18.76 0.86 69.45
CA ALA A 42 19.60 1.58 68.51
C ALA A 42 19.39 3.09 68.74
N GLN A 43 20.31 3.70 69.48
CA GLN A 43 20.36 5.14 69.74
C GLN A 43 20.93 5.83 68.50
N ALA A 44 20.29 6.89 68.01
CA ALA A 44 20.88 7.78 67.03
C ALA A 44 22.06 8.52 67.69
N ASN A 45 23.27 8.00 67.48
CA ASN A 45 24.51 8.62 67.89
C ASN A 45 25.29 8.97 66.62
N ILE A 46 25.59 10.25 66.42
CA ILE A 46 26.74 10.66 65.61
C ILE A 46 27.90 10.58 66.60
N PRO A 47 28.80 9.58 66.52
CA PRO A 47 29.85 9.43 67.50
C PRO A 47 30.78 10.64 67.45
N ASP A 48 30.65 11.49 68.47
CA ASP A 48 31.57 12.58 68.76
C ASP A 48 32.79 11.96 69.46
N GLU A 49 33.76 11.44 68.69
CA GLU A 49 35.18 11.30 69.06
C GLU A 49 36.03 10.88 67.84
N GLY A 50 36.82 11.82 67.32
CA GLY A 50 38.25 11.62 67.06
C GLY A 50 38.76 10.55 66.08
N ALA A 51 37.93 9.86 65.30
CA ALA A 51 38.41 9.04 64.19
C ALA A 51 38.57 9.92 62.92
N PRO A 52 39.67 9.77 62.14
CA PRO A 52 39.85 10.57 60.93
C PRO A 52 38.65 10.37 60.01
N ILE A 53 38.07 11.49 59.58
CA ILE A 53 37.18 11.64 58.43
C ILE A 53 37.40 10.51 57.43
N ALA A 54 36.47 9.56 57.35
CA ALA A 54 36.40 8.71 56.18
C ALA A 54 36.20 9.64 54.99
N GLU A 55 37.05 9.57 53.97
CA GLU A 55 36.78 10.28 52.73
C GLU A 55 35.36 9.89 52.28
N PRO A 56 34.51 10.87 51.92
CA PRO A 56 33.14 10.60 51.54
C PRO A 56 33.15 9.65 50.34
N ILE A 57 32.40 8.55 50.43
CA ILE A 57 32.24 7.62 49.31
C ILE A 57 31.16 8.21 48.43
N THR A 58 31.58 8.90 47.38
CA THR A 58 30.70 9.52 46.39
C THR A 58 30.56 8.60 45.18
N GLY A 59 29.35 8.50 44.65
CA GLY A 59 29.04 7.89 43.38
C GLY A 59 28.59 8.93 42.35
N PRO A 60 28.28 8.49 41.13
CA PRO A 60 27.89 9.39 40.04
C PRO A 60 26.63 10.22 40.30
N ASN A 61 25.71 9.70 41.12
CA ASN A 61 24.46 10.35 41.52
C ASN A 61 24.59 11.24 42.77
N THR A 62 25.69 11.13 43.53
CA THR A 62 25.86 11.91 44.77
C THR A 62 25.97 13.41 44.46
N GLU A 63 25.06 14.21 44.99
CA GLU A 63 25.08 15.67 44.88
C GLU A 63 25.79 16.31 46.07
N ILE A 64 25.51 15.81 47.27
CA ILE A 64 26.07 16.30 48.52
C ILE A 64 26.49 15.16 49.43
N TYR A 65 27.37 15.42 50.39
CA TYR A 65 27.69 14.48 51.46
C TYR A 65 27.66 15.16 52.83
N LEU A 66 27.28 14.39 53.85
CA LEU A 66 27.28 14.86 55.23
C LEU A 66 28.72 15.07 55.71
N SER A 67 29.04 16.26 56.18
CA SER A 67 30.35 16.57 56.76
C SER A 67 30.33 16.45 58.28
N ASN A 68 29.64 17.35 58.98
CA ASN A 68 29.60 17.43 60.45
C ASN A 68 28.20 17.84 60.93
N THR A 69 27.97 17.88 62.25
CA THR A 69 26.81 18.55 62.85
C THR A 69 26.97 20.08 62.79
N GLY A 70 25.85 20.79 62.65
CA GLY A 70 25.76 22.24 62.76
C GLY A 70 25.29 22.68 64.15
N ASP A 71 24.59 23.81 64.22
CA ASP A 71 24.01 24.33 65.46
C ASP A 71 22.97 23.35 66.03
N GLY A 72 23.03 23.10 67.33
CA GLY A 72 22.10 22.21 68.00
C GLY A 72 22.58 21.70 69.35
N GLN A 73 21.73 20.90 69.99
CA GLN A 73 22.06 20.31 71.29
C GLN A 73 21.40 18.94 71.48
N ASN A 74 21.94 18.14 72.40
CA ASN A 74 21.31 16.89 72.79
C ASN A 74 19.99 17.15 73.53
N VAL A 75 18.94 16.51 73.06
CA VAL A 75 17.61 16.56 73.66
C VAL A 75 17.13 15.17 74.07
N THR A 76 16.27 15.13 75.08
CA THR A 76 15.63 13.90 75.54
C THR A 76 14.12 14.02 75.38
N GLY A 77 13.51 12.99 74.79
CA GLY A 77 12.07 12.92 74.57
C GLY A 77 11.61 11.49 74.32
N GLY A 78 10.48 11.34 73.65
CA GLY A 78 9.98 10.06 73.18
C GLY A 78 9.26 10.16 71.84
N ARG A 79 9.15 9.03 71.15
CA ARG A 79 8.39 8.88 69.91
C ARG A 79 7.48 7.64 69.97
N PRO A 80 6.45 7.50 69.12
CA PRO A 80 5.65 6.28 69.03
C PRO A 80 6.53 5.03 68.87
N ALA A 81 6.19 3.95 69.58
CA ALA A 81 6.98 2.71 69.56
C ALA A 81 6.95 1.98 68.20
N THR A 82 5.90 2.21 67.41
CA THR A 82 5.73 1.72 66.05
C THR A 82 5.58 2.92 65.12
N GLY A 83 6.12 2.84 63.90
CA GLY A 83 5.92 3.88 62.89
C GLY A 83 4.43 4.06 62.60
N THR A 84 3.86 5.15 63.07
CA THR A 84 2.48 5.57 62.79
C THR A 84 2.55 6.92 62.11
N THR A 85 1.78 7.13 61.05
CA THR A 85 1.62 8.45 60.44
C THR A 85 1.10 9.42 61.50
N GLN A 86 1.88 10.46 61.79
CA GLN A 86 1.49 11.48 62.75
C GLN A 86 0.27 12.24 62.21
N ASP A 87 -0.75 12.40 63.06
CA ASP A 87 -1.82 13.37 62.83
C ASP A 87 -1.22 14.79 62.96
N PRO A 88 -1.11 15.56 61.87
CA PRO A 88 -0.48 16.88 61.91
C PRO A 88 -1.33 17.88 62.70
N THR A 89 -2.61 17.61 62.95
CA THR A 89 -3.54 18.53 63.64
C THR A 89 -3.61 18.32 65.15
N ALA A 90 -3.05 17.22 65.66
CA ALA A 90 -3.03 16.93 67.08
C ALA A 90 -2.18 17.95 67.85
N ALA A 91 -2.65 18.45 68.99
CA ALA A 91 -1.89 19.40 69.80
C ALA A 91 -0.59 18.78 70.35
N TYR A 92 0.48 19.59 70.46
CA TYR A 92 1.76 19.14 71.02
C TYR A 92 1.62 18.72 72.50
N PRO A 93 1.87 17.44 72.86
CA PRO A 93 1.62 16.95 74.22
C PRO A 93 2.53 17.56 75.29
N ASP A 94 2.02 17.65 76.53
CA ASP A 94 2.76 18.16 77.70
C ASP A 94 4.00 17.32 78.08
N ALA A 95 3.94 16.03 77.80
CA ALA A 95 5.02 15.07 77.98
C ALA A 95 4.86 13.95 76.93
N PRO A 96 5.90 13.13 76.68
CA PRO A 96 5.76 11.95 75.83
C PRO A 96 4.59 11.07 76.30
N PRO A 97 3.60 10.80 75.45
CA PRO A 97 2.47 9.94 75.79
C PRO A 97 2.90 8.54 76.25
N ALA A 98 2.02 7.88 77.02
CA ALA A 98 2.26 6.53 77.48
C ALA A 98 2.47 5.55 76.30
N GLY A 99 3.50 4.70 76.39
CA GLY A 99 3.86 3.78 75.32
C GLY A 99 4.84 4.33 74.28
N TYR A 100 5.26 5.59 74.41
CA TYR A 100 6.35 6.14 73.60
C TYR A 100 7.69 5.51 74.00
N THR A 101 8.55 5.26 73.01
CA THR A 101 9.93 4.84 73.21
C THR A 101 10.79 6.07 73.49
N GLY A 102 11.55 6.05 74.59
CA GLY A 102 12.46 7.14 74.95
C GLY A 102 13.62 7.28 73.95
N VAL A 103 13.93 8.51 73.58
CA VAL A 103 14.99 8.87 72.63
C VAL A 103 15.86 9.97 73.24
N SER A 104 17.18 9.77 73.19
CA SER A 104 18.18 10.80 73.47
C SER A 104 19.05 10.95 72.25
N THR A 105 19.07 12.13 71.63
CA THR A 105 19.83 12.36 70.40
C THR A 105 20.13 13.84 70.20
N PHE A 106 21.05 14.14 69.29
CA PHE A 106 21.36 15.49 68.85
C PHE A 106 20.18 16.04 68.04
N ALA A 107 19.61 17.17 68.46
CA ALA A 107 18.62 17.91 67.70
C ALA A 107 19.22 19.24 67.22
N GLY A 108 19.29 19.44 65.92
CA GLY A 108 19.90 20.61 65.30
C GLY A 108 20.07 20.44 63.79
N THR A 109 20.77 21.37 63.18
CA THR A 109 21.16 21.26 61.77
C THR A 109 22.33 20.29 61.61
N ILE A 110 22.47 19.73 60.42
CA ILE A 110 23.68 19.05 59.96
C ILE A 110 24.26 19.83 58.77
N ILE A 111 25.56 19.75 58.59
CA ILE A 111 26.26 20.45 57.51
C ILE A 111 26.63 19.46 56.41
N THR A 112 26.05 19.66 55.23
CA THR A 112 26.42 18.93 54.01
C THR A 112 27.30 19.79 53.12
N ARG A 113 28.03 19.16 52.20
CA ARG A 113 28.91 19.81 51.22
C ARG A 113 28.60 19.30 49.82
N ALA A 114 28.64 20.17 48.82
CA ALA A 114 28.53 19.77 47.43
C ALA A 114 29.73 18.91 47.01
N VAL A 115 29.50 17.98 46.08
CA VAL A 115 30.55 17.10 45.55
C VAL A 115 31.45 17.83 44.57
N SER A 116 30.89 18.68 43.70
CA SER A 116 31.67 19.41 42.70
C SER A 116 32.54 20.53 43.30
N ASP A 117 32.03 21.21 44.33
CA ASP A 117 32.73 22.23 45.09
C ASP A 117 32.49 22.08 46.59
N PRO A 118 33.41 21.42 47.33
CA PRO A 118 33.29 21.23 48.77
C PRO A 118 33.27 22.50 49.62
N SER A 119 33.55 23.68 49.03
CA SER A 119 33.41 24.97 49.72
C SER A 119 31.95 25.41 49.85
N LEU A 120 31.06 24.90 48.98
CA LEU A 120 29.62 25.08 49.08
C LEU A 120 29.06 24.17 50.16
N THR A 121 28.47 24.78 51.18
CA THR A 121 27.89 24.08 52.33
C THR A 121 26.40 24.36 52.43
N ALA A 122 25.65 23.38 52.90
CA ALA A 122 24.24 23.54 53.23
C ALA A 122 23.92 23.04 54.63
N GLU A 123 23.01 23.77 55.29
CA GLU A 123 22.41 23.33 56.53
C GLU A 123 21.17 22.51 56.22
N MET A 124 21.06 21.34 56.85
CA MET A 124 19.93 20.44 56.65
C MET A 124 19.36 19.99 57.99
N TYR A 125 18.05 19.71 58.00
CA TYR A 125 17.41 19.03 59.12
C TYR A 125 17.13 17.57 58.76
N CYS A 126 17.15 16.73 59.79
CA CYS A 126 16.77 15.34 59.69
C CYS A 126 15.24 15.22 59.73
N ILE A 127 14.61 14.53 58.80
CA ILE A 127 13.13 14.40 58.74
C ILE A 127 12.64 12.98 59.01
N ASN A 128 13.52 12.06 59.44
CA ASN A 128 13.16 10.68 59.75
C ASN A 128 13.96 10.14 60.94
N LEU A 129 13.57 10.53 62.15
CA LEU A 129 14.26 10.23 63.43
C LEU A 129 14.53 8.72 63.66
N GLY A 130 13.76 7.83 63.03
CA GLY A 130 13.95 6.39 63.07
C GLY A 130 15.23 5.88 62.41
N VAL A 131 15.80 6.64 61.47
CA VAL A 131 16.90 6.20 60.59
C VAL A 131 18.17 6.99 60.91
N GLN A 132 19.31 6.30 60.96
CA GLN A 132 20.59 6.91 61.32
C GLN A 132 21.33 7.45 60.09
N THR A 133 22.16 8.47 60.29
CA THR A 133 23.18 8.90 59.34
C THR A 133 24.51 9.16 60.04
N ALA A 134 25.56 9.42 59.26
CA ALA A 134 26.91 9.69 59.74
C ALA A 134 27.67 10.54 58.72
N SER A 135 28.76 11.15 59.16
CA SER A 135 29.71 11.84 58.29
C SER A 135 30.20 10.93 57.18
N GLY A 136 30.31 11.47 55.97
CA GLY A 136 30.73 10.77 54.75
C GLY A 136 29.59 10.09 53.97
N VAL A 137 28.36 10.04 54.50
CA VAL A 137 27.19 9.53 53.77
C VAL A 137 26.81 10.52 52.68
N GLY A 138 26.67 10.03 51.44
CA GLY A 138 26.25 10.79 50.28
C GLY A 138 24.73 10.82 50.10
N TYR A 139 24.26 11.88 49.46
CA TYR A 139 22.85 12.13 49.17
C TYR A 139 22.65 12.68 47.76
N GLU A 140 21.48 12.40 47.21
CA GLU A 140 20.96 12.95 45.96
C GLU A 140 19.63 13.66 46.24
N SER A 141 19.30 14.67 45.43
CA SER A 141 18.00 15.33 45.50
C SER A 141 16.88 14.34 45.20
N GLY A 142 15.74 14.52 45.86
CA GLY A 142 14.55 13.72 45.65
C GLY A 142 13.29 14.51 45.98
N THR A 143 12.15 13.99 45.55
CA THR A 143 10.85 14.59 45.80
C THR A 143 10.34 14.29 47.21
N TRP A 144 9.37 15.10 47.66
CA TRP A 144 8.65 14.85 48.90
C TRP A 144 8.01 13.47 48.94
N ASP A 145 7.44 13.03 47.81
CA ASP A 145 6.79 11.72 47.70
C ASP A 145 7.83 10.56 47.78
N GLU A 146 8.96 10.67 47.08
CA GLU A 146 10.04 9.66 47.11
C GLU A 146 10.65 9.49 48.50
N SER A 147 10.66 10.56 49.30
CA SER A 147 11.13 10.53 50.67
C SER A 147 10.35 9.55 51.56
N ASN A 148 9.07 9.33 51.23
CA ASN A 148 8.11 8.59 52.04
C ASN A 148 7.99 9.13 53.48
N VAL A 149 8.21 10.43 53.68
CA VAL A 149 8.04 11.13 54.97
C VAL A 149 6.72 11.88 54.96
N SER A 150 5.91 11.69 56.01
CA SER A 150 4.62 12.38 56.13
C SER A 150 4.78 13.84 56.54
N ASN A 151 3.78 14.66 56.21
CA ASN A 151 3.63 16.04 56.70
C ASN A 151 4.77 17.02 56.32
N ILE A 152 5.54 16.75 55.24
CA ILE A 152 6.65 17.62 54.82
C ILE A 152 6.17 19.05 54.53
N GLY A 153 4.95 19.26 54.03
CA GLY A 153 4.43 20.61 53.84
C GLY A 153 4.37 21.45 55.13
N TYR A 154 4.18 20.84 56.31
CA TYR A 154 4.29 21.54 57.59
C TYR A 154 5.76 21.77 57.99
N VAL A 155 6.64 20.81 57.72
CA VAL A 155 8.09 20.94 57.91
C VAL A 155 8.60 22.14 57.11
N THR A 156 8.28 22.23 55.82
CA THR A 156 8.71 23.34 54.96
C THR A 156 8.11 24.67 55.41
N TYR A 157 6.90 24.69 55.95
CA TYR A 157 6.37 25.90 56.61
C TYR A 157 7.26 26.34 57.79
N ILE A 158 7.70 25.40 58.64
CA ILE A 158 8.62 25.70 59.75
C ILE A 158 9.92 26.29 59.21
N LEU A 159 10.51 25.64 58.19
CA LEU A 159 11.74 26.12 57.56
C LEU A 159 11.55 27.51 56.93
N ASN A 160 10.35 27.84 56.44
CA ASN A 160 10.05 29.16 55.88
C ASN A 160 10.12 30.30 56.91
N ASN A 161 9.89 30.01 58.19
CA ASN A 161 9.62 31.03 59.20
C ASN A 161 10.61 31.03 60.39
N TYR A 162 11.37 29.97 60.59
CA TYR A 162 12.25 29.78 61.77
C TYR A 162 13.72 29.56 61.39
N PHE A 163 14.57 29.36 62.39
CA PHE A 163 16.01 29.12 62.22
C PHE A 163 16.31 27.96 61.26
N PRO A 164 17.29 28.10 60.35
CA PRO A 164 18.29 29.19 60.26
C PRO A 164 17.84 30.43 59.46
N THR A 165 16.77 30.34 58.68
CA THR A 165 16.29 31.43 57.82
C THR A 165 16.06 32.73 58.57
N THR A 166 15.46 32.61 59.76
CA THR A 166 15.18 33.74 60.61
C THR A 166 15.87 33.52 61.96
N GLY A 167 16.12 34.60 62.69
CA GLY A 167 16.53 34.50 64.10
C GLY A 167 15.42 34.03 65.05
N ALA A 168 14.30 33.52 64.54
CA ALA A 168 13.20 33.01 65.35
C ALA A 168 13.41 31.53 65.73
N PRO A 169 12.97 31.11 66.93
CA PRO A 169 12.30 31.89 67.95
C PRO A 169 13.24 32.85 68.70
N ALA A 170 12.89 34.15 68.71
CA ALA A 170 13.68 35.17 69.41
C ALA A 170 13.67 35.01 70.94
N SER A 171 12.78 34.17 71.47
CA SER A 171 12.72 33.80 72.89
C SER A 171 13.91 32.94 73.35
N LEU A 172 14.68 32.38 72.42
CA LEU A 172 15.84 31.53 72.69
C LEU A 172 17.14 32.35 72.57
N GLY A 173 18.10 32.03 73.42
CA GLY A 173 19.31 32.83 73.64
C GLY A 173 20.48 32.50 72.71
N SER A 174 20.48 31.30 72.12
CA SER A 174 21.51 30.84 71.17
C SER A 174 20.90 30.16 69.94
N ASP A 175 21.69 30.08 68.88
CA ASP A 175 21.31 29.34 67.66
C ASP A 175 21.21 27.84 67.92
N ASP A 176 22.03 27.27 68.81
CA ASP A 176 21.88 25.87 69.28
C ASP A 176 20.50 25.56 69.86
N GLU A 177 19.96 26.47 70.69
CA GLU A 177 18.62 26.30 71.25
C GLU A 177 17.54 26.40 70.16
N ARG A 178 17.72 27.33 69.20
CA ARG A 178 16.78 27.53 68.08
C ARG A 178 16.74 26.33 67.16
N ALA A 179 17.89 25.85 66.72
CA ALA A 179 18.03 24.67 65.87
C ALA A 179 17.43 23.43 66.55
N ALA A 180 17.67 23.24 67.85
CA ALA A 180 17.08 22.13 68.60
C ALA A 180 15.56 22.23 68.72
N ALA A 181 15.01 23.44 68.89
CA ALA A 181 13.57 23.65 68.96
C ALA A 181 12.89 23.38 67.60
N VAL A 182 13.52 23.85 66.51
CA VAL A 182 13.06 23.61 65.14
C VAL A 182 13.12 22.11 64.81
N GLN A 183 14.26 21.45 65.02
CA GLN A 183 14.41 20.02 64.75
C GLN A 183 13.40 19.16 65.54
N ALA A 184 13.11 19.52 66.81
CA ALA A 184 12.09 18.84 67.60
C ALA A 184 10.67 19.06 67.08
N ALA A 185 10.35 20.26 66.58
CA ALA A 185 9.07 20.54 65.93
C ALA A 185 8.92 19.79 64.59
N ILE A 186 9.99 19.71 63.81
CA ILE A 186 10.05 18.91 62.58
C ILE A 186 9.75 17.43 62.90
N TRP A 187 10.46 16.84 63.87
CA TRP A 187 10.22 15.46 64.26
C TRP A 187 8.86 15.20 64.90
N TYR A 188 8.20 16.23 65.42
CA TYR A 188 6.80 16.09 65.80
C TYR A 188 5.95 15.77 64.58
N PHE A 189 6.03 16.57 63.52
CA PHE A 189 5.24 16.35 62.30
C PHE A 189 5.62 15.06 61.55
N THR A 190 6.90 14.69 61.53
CA THR A 190 7.37 13.54 60.73
C THR A 190 7.30 12.22 61.49
N ASP A 191 7.70 12.21 62.77
CA ASP A 191 7.90 10.99 63.58
C ASP A 191 7.09 10.99 64.88
N GLY A 192 6.27 12.02 65.15
CA GLY A 192 5.49 12.14 66.39
C GLY A 192 6.34 12.40 67.64
N PHE A 193 7.55 12.93 67.50
CA PHE A 193 8.47 13.15 68.62
C PHE A 193 7.99 14.24 69.59
N VAL A 194 8.08 13.94 70.89
CA VAL A 194 7.70 14.85 71.97
C VAL A 194 8.83 14.95 72.98
N LEU A 195 9.21 16.16 73.36
CA LEU A 195 10.24 16.42 74.37
C LEU A 195 9.73 16.08 75.78
N SER A 196 10.61 15.53 76.63
CA SER A 196 10.30 15.18 78.02
C SER A 196 9.87 16.39 78.86
N ALA A 197 8.92 16.19 79.78
CA ALA A 197 8.49 17.24 80.71
C ALA A 197 9.60 17.52 81.75
N GLY A 198 10.15 18.74 81.72
CA GLY A 198 11.20 19.19 82.65
C GLY A 198 12.40 19.90 82.00
N THR A 199 12.47 19.98 80.67
CA THR A 199 13.56 20.63 79.92
C THR A 199 13.12 21.90 79.21
N SER A 200 13.74 23.01 79.65
CA SER A 200 14.22 24.18 78.89
C SER A 200 13.26 24.96 77.97
N ALA A 201 13.66 26.21 77.70
CA ALA A 201 13.00 27.12 76.77
C ALA A 201 12.77 26.48 75.37
N VAL A 202 13.61 25.52 74.98
CA VAL A 202 13.51 24.73 73.74
C VAL A 202 12.19 23.97 73.60
N ARG A 203 11.67 23.32 74.67
CA ARG A 203 10.37 22.64 74.59
C ARG A 203 9.22 23.63 74.38
N THR A 204 9.25 24.74 75.11
CA THR A 204 8.23 25.80 74.99
C THR A 204 8.23 26.38 73.58
N ALA A 205 9.42 26.62 73.03
CA ALA A 205 9.60 27.06 71.66
C ALA A 205 9.11 26.03 70.63
N ALA A 206 9.48 24.74 70.78
CA ALA A 206 9.03 23.68 69.88
C ALA A 206 7.50 23.55 69.86
N ALA A 207 6.85 23.59 71.03
CA ALA A 207 5.38 23.56 71.11
C ALA A 207 4.73 24.77 70.42
N ALA A 208 5.34 25.96 70.54
CA ALA A 208 4.87 27.17 69.86
C ALA A 208 5.05 27.09 68.33
N ILE A 209 6.20 26.58 67.86
CA ILE A 209 6.46 26.32 66.42
C ILE A 209 5.43 25.35 65.85
N VAL A 210 5.13 24.26 66.57
CA VAL A 210 4.14 23.27 66.14
C VAL A 210 2.74 23.89 66.02
N ALA A 211 2.30 24.66 67.03
CA ALA A 211 1.01 25.32 66.99
C ALA A 211 0.90 26.36 65.86
N ASP A 212 1.98 27.08 65.58
CA ASP A 212 2.04 28.02 64.47
C ASP A 212 1.96 27.31 63.12
N ALA A 213 2.76 26.27 62.92
CA ALA A 213 2.73 25.46 61.70
C ALA A 213 1.37 24.79 61.46
N GLN A 214 0.70 24.31 62.52
CA GLN A 214 -0.67 23.78 62.44
C GLN A 214 -1.70 24.81 61.96
N THR A 215 -1.47 26.07 62.28
CA THR A 215 -2.38 27.16 61.94
C THR A 215 -2.17 27.65 60.51
N ASN A 216 -0.90 27.69 60.08
CA ASN A 216 -0.48 28.44 58.89
C ASN A 216 0.14 27.58 57.77
N GLY A 217 0.49 26.32 58.07
CA GLY A 217 0.87 25.31 57.07
C GLY A 217 -0.33 24.45 56.63
N PRO A 218 -0.13 23.43 55.79
CA PRO A 218 1.12 23.08 55.10
C PRO A 218 1.36 23.98 53.87
N VAL A 219 2.61 24.08 53.43
CA VAL A 219 2.98 24.66 52.13
C VAL A 219 3.20 23.58 51.08
N VAL A 220 3.31 23.98 49.81
CA VAL A 220 3.58 23.09 48.67
C VAL A 220 5.08 22.88 48.44
N GLU A 221 5.42 21.81 47.73
CA GLU A 221 6.80 21.48 47.38
C GLU A 221 7.46 22.62 46.59
N PRO A 222 8.65 23.08 46.99
CA PRO A 222 9.39 24.03 46.17
C PRO A 222 9.71 23.41 44.81
N PRO A 223 9.80 24.21 43.73
CA PRO A 223 10.26 23.72 42.44
C PRO A 223 11.61 22.99 42.57
N ALA A 224 11.77 21.90 41.81
CA ALA A 224 13.04 21.18 41.70
C ALA A 224 14.16 22.14 41.24
N PRO A 225 15.40 21.94 41.70
CA PRO A 225 16.53 22.70 41.20
C PRO A 225 16.67 22.51 39.68
N GLU A 226 16.72 23.62 38.93
CA GLU A 226 16.61 23.59 37.47
C GLU A 226 17.97 23.23 36.84
N VAL A 227 18.27 21.94 36.81
CA VAL A 227 19.14 21.31 35.80
C VAL A 227 18.26 20.33 35.04
N SER A 228 18.28 20.39 33.70
CA SER A 228 17.47 19.49 32.90
C SER A 228 18.17 19.07 31.60
N ILE A 229 17.84 17.86 31.15
CA ILE A 229 18.24 17.33 29.86
C ILE A 229 16.97 17.01 29.06
N ALA A 230 16.82 17.64 27.89
CA ALA A 230 15.66 17.44 27.02
C ALA A 230 16.10 16.99 25.61
N PRO A 231 15.49 15.93 25.04
CA PRO A 231 14.50 15.04 25.65
C PRO A 231 15.14 14.12 26.72
N PRO A 232 14.34 13.52 27.63
CA PRO A 232 14.86 12.58 28.63
C PRO A 232 15.38 11.28 28.01
N THR A 233 14.95 10.95 26.79
CA THR A 233 15.39 9.76 26.05
C THR A 233 15.57 10.10 24.58
N ALA A 234 16.58 9.52 23.94
CA ALA A 234 16.70 9.52 22.49
C ALA A 234 17.32 8.19 22.02
N SER A 235 16.93 7.74 20.83
CA SER A 235 17.39 6.48 20.26
C SER A 235 18.13 6.70 18.95
N ALA A 236 19.15 5.88 18.68
CA ALA A 236 19.84 5.86 17.40
C ALA A 236 20.25 4.42 17.00
N PRO A 237 20.53 4.15 15.72
CA PRO A 237 21.18 2.92 15.33
C PRO A 237 22.54 2.73 16.04
N VAL A 238 22.93 1.48 16.29
CA VAL A 238 24.30 1.15 16.70
C VAL A 238 25.31 1.76 15.71
N GLY A 239 26.30 2.49 16.24
CA GLY A 239 27.31 3.21 15.46
C GLY A 239 26.91 4.63 15.04
N ALA A 240 25.66 5.05 15.28
CA ALA A 240 25.20 6.42 15.13
C ALA A 240 25.16 7.15 16.49
N ALA A 241 24.83 8.45 16.45
CA ALA A 241 24.76 9.30 17.64
C ALA A 241 23.31 9.57 18.04
N ALA A 242 22.95 9.25 19.29
CA ALA A 242 21.65 9.55 19.86
C ALA A 242 21.61 11.00 20.37
N GLY A 243 20.55 11.74 20.04
CA GLY A 243 20.37 13.14 20.40
C GLY A 243 19.63 13.95 19.33
N PRO A 244 19.59 15.29 19.43
CA PRO A 244 20.27 16.10 20.43
C PRO A 244 19.62 16.02 21.81
N PHE A 245 20.47 15.93 22.83
CA PHE A 245 20.14 16.21 24.21
C PHE A 245 20.54 17.65 24.53
N THR A 246 19.57 18.51 24.84
CA THR A 246 19.83 19.89 25.24
C THR A 246 19.98 19.93 26.75
N VAL A 247 21.17 20.30 27.22
CA VAL A 247 21.44 20.46 28.66
C VAL A 247 21.20 21.91 29.06
N THR A 248 20.42 22.12 30.11
CA THR A 248 20.11 23.45 30.64
C THR A 248 20.31 23.48 32.14
N ALA A 249 20.76 24.62 32.64
CA ALA A 249 20.81 24.92 34.05
C ALA A 249 20.42 26.39 34.26
N GLU A 250 19.53 26.65 35.23
CA GLU A 250 19.12 28.00 35.61
C GLU A 250 20.20 28.66 36.45
N ASN A 251 20.49 29.94 36.16
CA ASN A 251 21.47 30.76 36.88
C ASN A 251 22.92 30.21 36.90
N ALA A 252 23.20 29.09 36.22
CA ALA A 252 24.53 28.55 36.00
C ALA A 252 25.00 28.81 34.57
N ALA A 253 26.16 29.46 34.42
CA ALA A 253 26.76 29.70 33.11
C ALA A 253 27.35 28.43 32.48
N GLN A 254 27.69 27.44 33.30
CA GLN A 254 28.32 26.18 32.87
C GLN A 254 27.67 24.98 33.53
N VAL A 255 27.59 23.88 32.76
CA VAL A 255 27.08 22.58 33.16
C VAL A 255 28.17 21.56 32.87
N THR A 256 28.54 20.75 33.86
CA THR A 256 29.46 19.63 33.68
C THR A 256 28.69 18.42 33.17
N VAL A 257 29.07 17.92 32.01
CA VAL A 257 28.43 16.77 31.37
C VAL A 257 29.34 15.56 31.36
N SER A 258 28.75 14.37 31.51
CA SER A 258 29.48 13.11 31.52
C SER A 258 28.67 11.92 31.05
N VAL A 259 29.39 10.89 30.59
CA VAL A 259 28.87 9.56 30.23
C VAL A 259 29.77 8.46 30.81
N PRO A 260 29.26 7.25 31.08
CA PRO A 260 30.06 6.12 31.50
C PRO A 260 31.16 5.74 30.49
N ALA A 261 32.15 4.97 30.93
CA ALA A 261 33.17 4.41 30.04
C ALA A 261 32.54 3.54 28.94
N GLY A 262 33.06 3.65 27.70
CA GLY A 262 32.50 2.98 26.52
C GLY A 262 31.57 3.84 25.67
N TYR A 263 31.27 5.06 26.14
CA TYR A 263 30.46 6.06 25.43
C TYR A 263 31.26 7.36 25.21
N ALA A 264 30.82 8.16 24.25
CA ALA A 264 31.44 9.46 23.93
C ALA A 264 30.38 10.52 23.63
N MET A 265 30.70 11.78 23.92
CA MET A 265 29.83 12.94 23.71
C MET A 265 30.33 13.79 22.55
N PHE A 266 29.40 14.37 21.79
CA PHE A 266 29.69 15.19 20.62
C PHE A 266 28.78 16.42 20.56
N ALA A 267 29.29 17.50 19.96
CA ALA A 267 28.56 18.75 19.75
C ALA A 267 27.77 18.78 18.42
N ASP A 268 27.79 17.69 17.65
CA ASP A 268 27.11 17.56 16.37
C ASP A 268 26.58 16.14 16.12
N ALA A 269 25.51 16.04 15.34
CA ALA A 269 24.87 14.76 14.99
C ALA A 269 25.78 13.80 14.18
N GLY A 270 26.78 14.34 13.47
CA GLY A 270 27.74 13.54 12.71
C GLY A 270 28.83 12.90 13.56
N ALA A 271 28.85 13.17 14.88
CA ALA A 271 29.88 12.73 15.81
C ALA A 271 31.31 13.12 15.35
N THR A 272 31.47 14.35 14.87
CA THR A 272 32.75 14.86 14.34
C THR A 272 33.46 15.83 15.28
N GLN A 273 32.73 16.45 16.22
CA GLN A 273 33.22 17.42 17.18
C GLN A 273 33.10 16.84 18.60
N PRO A 274 34.14 16.14 19.09
CA PRO A 274 34.10 15.47 20.39
C PRO A 274 34.06 16.48 21.54
N ILE A 275 33.25 16.17 22.55
CA ILE A 275 33.25 16.81 23.87
C ILE A 275 34.01 15.88 24.81
N ALA A 276 34.95 16.42 25.59
CA ALA A 276 35.71 15.63 26.56
C ALA A 276 34.80 15.03 27.65
N ASN A 277 35.20 13.91 28.25
CA ASN A 277 34.46 13.25 29.32
C ASN A 277 35.34 13.19 30.59
N ASP A 278 35.06 13.92 31.65
CA ASP A 278 33.98 14.91 31.86
C ASP A 278 34.32 16.29 31.23
N SER A 279 33.33 17.15 30.95
CA SER A 279 33.58 18.50 30.42
C SER A 279 32.53 19.53 30.83
N ALA A 280 32.97 20.77 31.05
CA ALA A 280 32.08 21.92 31.27
C ALA A 280 31.62 22.52 29.93
N VAL A 281 30.30 22.59 29.73
CA VAL A 281 29.65 23.17 28.55
C VAL A 281 28.72 24.31 28.95
N ALA A 282 28.38 25.21 28.03
CA ALA A 282 27.42 26.28 28.31
C ALA A 282 26.01 25.72 28.50
N SER A 283 25.21 26.35 29.36
CA SER A 283 23.76 26.09 29.43
C SER A 283 23.12 26.31 28.05
N GLY A 284 22.26 25.39 27.61
CA GLY A 284 21.67 25.34 26.27
C GLY A 284 22.46 24.55 25.23
N THR A 285 23.60 23.93 25.59
CA THR A 285 24.39 23.11 24.66
C THR A 285 23.63 21.86 24.24
N GLN A 286 23.68 21.53 22.95
CA GLN A 286 23.18 20.28 22.41
C GLN A 286 24.29 19.23 22.37
N ILE A 287 23.96 18.03 22.83
CA ILE A 287 24.89 16.91 22.96
C ILE A 287 24.32 15.69 22.24
N TRP A 288 25.19 15.00 21.51
CA TRP A 288 24.91 13.68 20.96
C TRP A 288 25.81 12.66 21.63
N VAL A 289 25.26 11.49 21.93
CA VAL A 289 26.00 10.40 22.59
C VAL A 289 26.17 9.26 21.61
N THR A 290 27.38 8.70 21.53
CA THR A 290 27.66 7.47 20.77
C THR A 290 28.08 6.34 21.71
N SER A 291 27.94 5.11 21.21
CA SER A 291 28.34 3.89 21.88
C SER A 291 29.45 3.19 21.07
N THR A 292 30.46 2.68 21.77
CA THR A 292 31.49 1.81 21.16
C THR A 292 31.03 0.36 20.99
N SER A 293 29.86 0.00 21.54
CA SER A 293 29.26 -1.31 21.38
C SER A 293 28.82 -1.54 19.93
N THR A 294 28.91 -2.79 19.47
CA THR A 294 28.35 -3.24 18.18
C THR A 294 27.01 -3.96 18.33
N VAL A 295 26.50 -4.07 19.55
CA VAL A 295 25.18 -4.63 19.88
C VAL A 295 24.31 -3.57 20.56
N ALA A 296 22.99 -3.77 20.49
CA ALA A 296 22.03 -2.88 21.13
C ALA A 296 22.33 -2.69 22.62
N ASN A 297 22.29 -1.45 23.08
CA ASN A 297 22.59 -1.07 24.45
C ASN A 297 22.02 0.30 24.80
N GLU A 298 22.03 0.65 26.09
CA GLU A 298 21.63 1.95 26.58
C GLU A 298 22.66 2.49 27.58
N THR A 299 22.60 3.80 27.83
CA THR A 299 23.50 4.48 28.76
C THR A 299 22.81 5.64 29.44
N THR A 300 23.56 6.34 30.30
CA THR A 300 23.11 7.55 30.97
C THR A 300 24.00 8.72 30.55
N LEU A 301 23.38 9.79 30.06
CA LEU A 301 24.01 11.11 29.95
C LEU A 301 23.69 11.88 31.23
N ARG A 302 24.73 12.41 31.88
CA ARG A 302 24.61 13.20 33.11
C ARG A 302 24.93 14.65 32.84
N ALA A 303 24.21 15.54 33.50
CA ALA A 303 24.45 16.98 33.53
C ALA A 303 24.41 17.46 34.98
N ARG A 304 25.52 18.02 35.47
CA ARG A 304 25.68 18.54 36.83
C ARG A 304 26.00 20.01 36.78
N ALA A 305 25.31 20.81 37.58
CA ALA A 305 25.64 22.21 37.77
C ALA A 305 25.42 22.63 39.23
N VAL A 306 26.16 23.65 39.65
CA VAL A 306 25.85 24.37 40.88
C VAL A 306 24.70 25.33 40.56
N VAL A 307 23.57 25.15 41.25
CA VAL A 307 22.37 25.97 41.06
C VAL A 307 21.82 26.43 42.41
N THR A 308 20.97 27.44 42.39
CA THR A 308 20.23 27.84 43.59
C THR A 308 19.18 26.79 43.93
N VAL A 309 19.37 26.08 45.04
CA VAL A 309 18.42 25.09 45.55
C VAL A 309 17.54 25.76 46.60
N GLN A 310 16.23 25.67 46.39
CA GLN A 310 15.26 26.27 47.30
C GLN A 310 15.13 25.44 48.58
N ARG A 311 15.00 26.14 49.71
CA ARG A 311 14.67 25.54 51.00
C ARG A 311 13.45 24.62 50.91
N GLY A 312 13.46 23.55 51.71
CA GLY A 312 12.42 22.55 51.69
C GLY A 312 12.66 21.44 50.66
N GLN A 313 13.75 21.52 49.89
CA GLN A 313 14.17 20.42 49.03
C GLN A 313 14.67 19.23 49.83
N VAL A 314 14.27 18.03 49.41
CA VAL A 314 14.60 16.79 50.10
C VAL A 314 15.82 16.13 49.47
N TYR A 315 16.63 15.52 50.32
CA TYR A 315 17.81 14.77 49.95
C TYR A 315 17.72 13.35 50.52
N LEU A 316 17.91 12.37 49.64
CA LEU A 316 17.78 10.94 49.90
C LEU A 316 19.14 10.26 49.83
N TYR A 317 19.26 9.13 50.53
CA TYR A 317 20.49 8.35 50.54
C TYR A 317 20.85 7.87 49.13
N ASP A 318 22.07 8.19 48.70
CA ASP A 318 22.54 7.92 47.33
C ASP A 318 22.83 6.43 47.02
N GLY A 319 22.78 5.56 48.03
CA GLY A 319 23.03 4.12 47.89
C GLY A 319 24.51 3.71 47.79
N ASN A 320 25.46 4.63 47.81
CA ASN A 320 26.86 4.35 47.47
C ASN A 320 27.72 3.89 48.67
N THR A 321 27.25 4.06 49.90
CA THR A 321 28.01 3.70 51.10
C THR A 321 27.96 2.18 51.37
N PRO A 322 29.09 1.44 51.33
CA PRO A 322 29.09 -0.01 51.51
C PRO A 322 28.52 -0.47 52.86
N GLY A 323 27.68 -1.51 52.83
CA GLY A 323 27.07 -2.08 54.05
C GLY A 323 25.93 -1.26 54.64
N ARG A 324 25.55 -0.14 54.01
CA ARG A 324 24.42 0.70 54.39
C ARG A 324 23.33 0.64 53.31
N THR A 325 22.12 0.27 53.72
CA THR A 325 20.96 0.16 52.82
C THR A 325 20.01 1.34 52.91
N ASP A 326 20.16 2.19 53.92
CA ASP A 326 19.29 3.35 54.17
C ASP A 326 20.05 4.43 54.98
N ALA A 327 19.62 5.67 54.86
CA ALA A 327 20.09 6.78 55.68
C ALA A 327 18.98 7.78 55.98
N GLN A 328 19.27 8.68 56.91
CA GLN A 328 18.37 9.74 57.33
C GLN A 328 17.88 10.55 56.13
N ARG A 329 16.56 10.73 55.95
CA ARG A 329 16.08 11.69 54.94
C ARG A 329 16.40 13.09 55.43
N LEU A 330 16.92 13.92 54.54
CA LEU A 330 17.33 15.28 54.85
C LEU A 330 16.42 16.27 54.14
N ILE A 331 16.27 17.45 54.73
CA ILE A 331 15.59 18.57 54.10
C ILE A 331 16.45 19.83 54.22
N LEU A 332 16.59 20.57 53.13
CA LEU A 332 17.39 21.78 53.06
C LEU A 332 16.79 22.88 53.93
N ALA A 333 17.57 23.38 54.89
CA ALA A 333 17.12 24.31 55.93
C ALA A 333 17.11 25.78 55.47
N ASP A 334 17.97 26.14 54.51
CA ASP A 334 17.94 27.46 53.87
C ASP A 334 18.30 27.40 52.38
N THR A 335 17.79 28.37 51.60
CA THR A 335 18.09 28.46 50.16
C THR A 335 19.57 28.78 49.99
N THR A 336 20.27 27.96 49.22
CA THR A 336 21.72 28.07 49.01
C THR A 336 22.12 27.51 47.65
N GLU A 337 23.38 27.65 47.27
CA GLU A 337 23.93 27.04 46.06
C GLU A 337 24.45 25.63 46.36
N LEU A 338 23.97 24.64 45.61
CA LEU A 338 24.39 23.24 45.70
C LEU A 338 24.45 22.60 44.32
N ASP A 339 25.06 21.41 44.27
CA ASP A 339 24.96 20.54 43.10
C ASP A 339 23.51 20.11 42.85
N ALA A 340 23.10 20.18 41.60
CA ALA A 340 21.94 19.48 41.08
C ALA A 340 22.34 18.64 39.87
N LEU A 341 21.68 17.50 39.72
CA LEU A 341 21.92 16.52 38.68
C LEU A 341 20.68 16.31 37.81
N ALA A 342 20.89 16.21 36.50
CA ALA A 342 19.90 15.69 35.57
C ALA A 342 20.49 14.53 34.77
N GLU A 343 19.62 13.57 34.44
CA GLU A 343 19.99 12.39 33.65
C GLU A 343 19.07 12.26 32.42
N ALA A 344 19.63 11.72 31.34
CA ALA A 344 18.89 11.27 30.17
C ALA A 344 19.40 9.90 29.71
N THR A 345 18.55 9.17 28.98
CA THR A 345 18.84 7.81 28.49
C THR A 345 19.01 7.79 26.98
N PRO A 346 20.25 7.89 26.47
CA PRO A 346 20.58 7.50 25.11
C PRO A 346 20.48 5.97 24.95
N SER A 347 19.77 5.53 23.91
CA SER A 347 19.64 4.11 23.56
C SER A 347 20.08 3.83 22.12
N PHE A 348 20.62 2.65 21.91
CA PHE A 348 21.15 2.21 20.62
C PHE A 348 20.51 0.89 20.21
N PHE A 349 19.87 0.87 19.05
CA PHE A 349 19.21 -0.33 18.53
C PHE A 349 20.00 -0.94 17.36
N ALA A 350 19.97 -2.26 17.26
CA ALA A 350 20.55 -2.94 16.11
C ALA A 350 19.65 -2.75 14.88
N THR A 351 20.26 -2.66 13.70
CA THR A 351 19.55 -2.52 12.43
C THR A 351 19.86 -3.65 11.47
N GLY A 352 18.90 -4.01 10.62
CA GLY A 352 19.07 -4.88 9.47
C GLY A 352 18.69 -4.18 8.16
N GLY A 353 18.69 -4.96 7.08
CA GLY A 353 18.18 -4.54 5.77
C GLY A 353 17.00 -5.40 5.32
N LEU A 354 16.13 -4.83 4.50
CA LEU A 354 15.06 -5.53 3.80
C LEU A 354 15.32 -5.48 2.29
N THR A 355 15.33 -6.65 1.65
CA THR A 355 15.34 -6.77 0.19
C THR A 355 13.94 -7.17 -0.29
N VAL A 356 13.31 -6.32 -1.10
CA VAL A 356 12.00 -6.56 -1.72
C VAL A 356 12.20 -6.91 -3.18
N ASN A 357 11.80 -8.11 -3.56
CA ASN A 357 11.82 -8.60 -4.94
C ASN A 357 10.43 -8.47 -5.55
N LYS A 358 10.34 -7.84 -6.72
CA LYS A 358 9.14 -7.88 -7.56
C LYS A 358 9.33 -8.90 -8.67
N ALA A 359 8.47 -9.90 -8.71
CA ALA A 359 8.46 -10.94 -9.74
C ALA A 359 7.21 -10.85 -10.62
N PHE A 360 7.31 -11.41 -11.82
CA PHE A 360 6.25 -11.43 -12.83
C PHE A 360 6.07 -12.86 -13.37
N ALA A 361 4.82 -13.26 -13.57
CA ALA A 361 4.42 -14.54 -14.14
C ALA A 361 3.20 -14.33 -15.06
N GLY A 362 2.91 -15.30 -15.93
CA GLY A 362 1.79 -15.24 -16.88
C GLY A 362 2.20 -14.88 -18.31
N ASP A 363 1.27 -14.99 -19.23
CA ASP A 363 1.43 -14.77 -20.67
C ASP A 363 1.37 -13.29 -21.06
N GLY A 364 0.67 -12.46 -20.28
CA GLY A 364 0.54 -11.01 -20.48
C GLY A 364 1.72 -10.19 -19.96
N VAL A 365 2.77 -10.81 -19.42
CA VAL A 365 3.93 -10.11 -18.85
C VAL A 365 4.57 -9.18 -19.89
N GLY A 366 4.82 -7.93 -19.48
CA GLY A 366 5.32 -6.87 -20.35
C GLY A 366 4.23 -5.96 -20.93
N SER A 367 2.95 -6.31 -20.74
CA SER A 367 1.81 -5.50 -21.21
C SER A 367 1.08 -4.74 -20.09
N GLN A 368 1.47 -4.94 -18.83
CA GLN A 368 0.89 -4.26 -17.68
C GLN A 368 1.31 -2.78 -17.58
N GLY A 369 0.46 -1.97 -16.94
CA GLY A 369 0.74 -0.59 -16.58
C GLY A 369 1.79 -0.46 -15.46
N ALA A 370 2.01 0.78 -15.01
CA ALA A 370 2.91 1.06 -13.90
C ALA A 370 2.38 0.43 -12.60
N ILE A 371 3.31 -0.02 -11.76
CA ILE A 371 3.05 -0.70 -10.48
C ILE A 371 3.67 0.13 -9.36
N GLN A 372 3.03 0.11 -8.19
CA GLN A 372 3.59 0.69 -6.97
C GLN A 372 3.48 -0.28 -5.82
N LEU A 373 4.59 -0.50 -5.12
CA LEU A 373 4.66 -1.20 -3.84
C LEU A 373 4.73 -0.18 -2.70
N SER A 374 4.04 -0.48 -1.60
CA SER A 374 4.14 0.23 -0.32
C SER A 374 4.69 -0.70 0.74
N ILE A 375 5.83 -0.32 1.33
CA ILE A 375 6.58 -1.10 2.31
C ILE A 375 6.46 -0.40 3.66
N ASP A 376 5.80 -1.03 4.63
CA ASP A 376 5.64 -0.51 5.98
C ASP A 376 6.38 -1.41 6.98
N CYS A 377 7.44 -0.89 7.59
CA CYS A 377 8.25 -1.56 8.61
C CYS A 377 8.05 -0.97 10.01
N GLY A 378 7.00 -0.18 10.23
CA GLY A 378 6.73 0.53 11.49
C GLY A 378 7.09 2.02 11.44
N GLU A 379 6.93 2.69 12.59
CA GLU A 379 7.06 4.13 12.72
C GLU A 379 8.43 4.65 12.24
N GLY A 380 8.42 5.59 11.29
CA GLY A 380 9.62 6.17 10.69
C GLY A 380 10.27 5.34 9.57
N TYR A 381 9.74 4.15 9.25
CA TYR A 381 10.30 3.22 8.25
C TYR A 381 9.24 2.80 7.22
N VAL A 382 8.75 3.78 6.46
CA VAL A 382 7.80 3.58 5.37
C VAL A 382 8.49 3.95 4.05
N PHE A 383 8.40 3.05 3.07
CA PHE A 383 9.04 3.21 1.77
C PHE A 383 8.06 2.90 0.64
N THR A 384 8.39 3.38 -0.56
CA THR A 384 7.71 2.99 -1.80
C THR A 384 8.71 2.46 -2.80
N ALA A 385 8.23 1.61 -3.71
CA ALA A 385 8.96 1.21 -4.91
C ALA A 385 8.04 1.37 -6.12
N ASP A 386 8.46 2.16 -7.09
CA ASP A 386 7.76 2.33 -8.35
C ASP A 386 8.37 1.43 -9.40
N ILE A 387 7.53 0.67 -10.09
CA ILE A 387 7.91 -0.20 -11.19
C ILE A 387 7.28 0.34 -12.47
N ALA A 388 8.11 0.59 -13.48
CA ALA A 388 7.67 1.09 -14.78
C ALA A 388 6.69 0.14 -15.48
N ALA A 389 5.80 0.72 -16.30
CA ALA A 389 4.92 -0.06 -17.17
C ALA A 389 5.72 -0.94 -18.13
N GLY A 390 5.19 -2.12 -18.41
CA GLY A 390 5.80 -3.12 -19.30
C GLY A 390 7.07 -3.80 -18.76
N ALA A 391 7.34 -3.72 -17.46
CA ALA A 391 8.43 -4.48 -16.85
C ALA A 391 8.22 -6.00 -17.03
N ASP A 392 9.19 -6.69 -17.60
CA ASP A 392 9.15 -8.12 -17.91
C ASP A 392 10.18 -8.95 -17.12
N THR A 393 11.04 -8.27 -16.37
CA THR A 393 12.13 -8.84 -15.59
C THR A 393 11.96 -8.52 -14.11
N ALA A 394 12.41 -9.44 -13.26
CA ALA A 394 12.33 -9.25 -11.82
C ALA A 394 13.13 -8.01 -11.37
N GLN A 395 12.59 -7.27 -10.41
CA GLN A 395 13.23 -6.07 -9.85
C GLN A 395 13.55 -6.27 -8.37
N GLU A 396 14.65 -5.68 -7.92
CA GLU A 396 15.12 -5.79 -6.54
C GLU A 396 15.28 -4.39 -5.94
N PHE A 397 14.71 -4.19 -4.75
CA PHE A 397 14.81 -2.96 -3.97
C PHE A 397 15.39 -3.29 -2.60
N THR A 398 16.42 -2.57 -2.16
CA THR A 398 17.04 -2.79 -0.85
C THR A 398 16.88 -1.55 0.03
N TYR A 399 16.38 -1.77 1.24
CA TYR A 399 16.19 -0.77 2.29
C TYR A 399 17.06 -1.13 3.49
N SER A 400 17.73 -0.15 4.10
CA SER A 400 18.66 -0.37 5.22
C SER A 400 18.31 0.50 6.43
N GLY A 401 18.94 0.22 7.57
CA GLY A 401 18.75 1.01 8.79
C GLY A 401 17.45 0.72 9.54
N ILE A 402 16.73 -0.34 9.14
CA ILE A 402 15.48 -0.76 9.77
C ILE A 402 15.81 -1.48 11.09
N PRO A 403 15.15 -1.16 12.22
CA PRO A 403 15.39 -1.85 13.48
C PRO A 403 15.19 -3.36 13.35
N VAL A 404 16.05 -4.15 13.99
CA VAL A 404 15.84 -5.60 14.10
C VAL A 404 14.54 -5.89 14.85
N ASP A 405 13.93 -7.03 14.54
CA ASP A 405 12.62 -7.48 15.03
C ASP A 405 11.41 -6.66 14.53
N ASN A 406 11.63 -5.57 13.78
CA ASN A 406 10.53 -4.94 13.04
C ASN A 406 10.00 -5.89 11.97
N THR A 407 8.68 -5.99 11.88
CA THR A 407 8.00 -6.73 10.82
C THR A 407 7.60 -5.78 9.71
N CYS A 408 8.18 -5.99 8.53
CA CYS A 408 7.88 -5.25 7.32
C CYS A 408 6.74 -5.93 6.57
N THR A 409 5.70 -5.17 6.22
CA THR A 409 4.60 -5.61 5.35
C THR A 409 4.70 -4.88 4.01
N VAL A 410 4.76 -5.63 2.93
CA VAL A 410 4.76 -5.14 1.56
C VAL A 410 3.36 -5.32 0.99
N THR A 411 2.75 -4.21 0.58
CA THR A 411 1.46 -4.15 -0.10
C THR A 411 1.64 -3.60 -1.51
N GLU A 412 0.67 -3.86 -2.39
CA GLU A 412 0.69 -3.40 -3.77
C GLU A 412 -0.59 -2.61 -4.06
N PRO A 413 -0.62 -1.31 -3.73
CA PRO A 413 -1.80 -0.47 -3.99
C PRO A 413 -2.11 -0.31 -5.48
N THR A 414 -1.12 -0.47 -6.36
CA THR A 414 -1.29 -0.35 -7.82
C THR A 414 -0.66 -1.57 -8.50
N THR A 415 -1.48 -2.44 -9.08
CA THR A 415 -1.05 -3.72 -9.68
C THR A 415 -0.66 -3.64 -11.16
N GLY A 416 -0.97 -2.53 -11.83
CA GLY A 416 -0.73 -2.36 -13.27
C GLY A 416 -1.77 -3.01 -14.19
N ALA A 417 -2.90 -3.50 -13.68
CA ALA A 417 -4.01 -3.94 -14.52
C ALA A 417 -4.49 -2.81 -15.45
N ASN A 418 -4.89 -3.15 -16.68
CA ASN A 418 -5.33 -2.19 -17.69
C ASN A 418 -6.36 -2.81 -18.67
N THR A 419 -6.64 -2.16 -19.80
CA THR A 419 -7.63 -2.65 -20.78
C THR A 419 -7.17 -3.85 -21.61
N VAL A 420 -5.89 -4.23 -21.54
CA VAL A 420 -5.27 -5.33 -22.30
C VAL A 420 -5.01 -6.53 -21.40
N VAL A 421 -4.58 -6.31 -20.15
CA VAL A 421 -4.24 -7.37 -19.20
C VAL A 421 -4.93 -7.19 -17.86
N ASP A 422 -5.31 -8.32 -17.28
CA ASP A 422 -5.63 -8.41 -15.86
C ASP A 422 -4.36 -8.73 -15.07
N VAL A 423 -4.29 -8.26 -13.82
CA VAL A 423 -3.16 -8.50 -12.94
C VAL A 423 -3.64 -8.91 -11.55
N THR A 424 -3.26 -10.12 -11.16
CA THR A 424 -3.42 -10.62 -9.80
C THR A 424 -2.09 -10.56 -9.05
N THR A 425 -2.13 -10.31 -7.74
CA THR A 425 -0.94 -10.17 -6.88
C THR A 425 -1.03 -11.11 -5.68
N ASP A 426 0.12 -11.62 -5.22
CA ASP A 426 0.23 -12.35 -3.95
C ASP A 426 0.41 -11.44 -2.73
N ALA A 427 0.45 -10.11 -2.93
CA ALA A 427 0.46 -9.15 -1.84
C ALA A 427 -0.84 -9.21 -1.00
N PRO A 428 -0.79 -8.95 0.32
CA PRO A 428 0.38 -8.54 1.09
C PRO A 428 1.35 -9.69 1.43
N GLN A 429 2.63 -9.36 1.54
CA GLN A 429 3.68 -10.27 2.03
C GLN A 429 4.46 -9.61 3.17
N SER A 430 4.99 -10.39 4.10
CA SER A 430 5.68 -9.84 5.28
C SER A 430 6.95 -10.60 5.65
N ALA A 431 7.94 -9.89 6.18
CA ALA A 431 9.12 -10.49 6.82
C ALA A 431 9.58 -9.68 8.02
N THR A 432 10.13 -10.38 9.01
CA THR A 432 10.76 -9.75 10.18
C THR A 432 12.24 -9.51 9.91
N VAL A 433 12.70 -8.27 10.11
CA VAL A 433 14.08 -7.86 9.87
C VAL A 433 14.98 -8.45 10.94
N THR A 434 16.07 -9.10 10.52
CA THR A 434 17.12 -9.60 11.43
C THR A 434 18.42 -8.85 11.17
N SER A 435 19.44 -9.07 12.01
CA SER A 435 20.79 -8.53 11.79
C SER A 435 21.45 -9.05 10.50
N ALA A 436 21.02 -10.21 9.99
CA ALA A 436 21.46 -10.73 8.69
C ALA A 436 20.65 -10.14 7.51
N GLY A 437 19.64 -9.32 7.80
CA GLY A 437 18.64 -8.83 6.86
C GLY A 437 17.42 -9.75 6.76
N ALA A 438 16.50 -9.37 5.88
CA ALA A 438 15.31 -10.11 5.51
C ALA A 438 15.03 -9.91 4.02
N SER A 439 14.30 -10.85 3.40
CA SER A 439 13.83 -10.69 2.03
C SER A 439 12.36 -11.06 1.91
N VAL A 440 11.67 -10.35 1.02
CA VAL A 440 10.28 -10.60 0.63
C VAL A 440 10.22 -10.62 -0.89
N THR A 441 9.40 -11.50 -1.46
CA THR A 441 9.07 -11.48 -2.88
C THR A 441 7.58 -11.24 -3.04
N VAL A 442 7.21 -10.28 -3.89
CA VAL A 442 5.84 -10.05 -4.34
C VAL A 442 5.75 -10.40 -5.81
N THR A 443 4.81 -11.27 -6.17
CA THR A 443 4.63 -11.78 -7.53
C THR A 443 3.33 -11.28 -8.13
N ASN A 444 3.41 -10.66 -9.31
CA ASN A 444 2.23 -10.43 -10.15
C ASN A 444 2.07 -11.54 -11.17
N THR A 445 0.86 -12.06 -11.29
CA THR A 445 0.45 -12.88 -12.43
C THR A 445 -0.35 -12.01 -13.39
N VAL A 446 0.20 -11.82 -14.59
CA VAL A 446 -0.33 -10.95 -15.64
C VAL A 446 -0.90 -11.83 -16.75
N THR A 447 -2.19 -11.68 -17.04
CA THR A 447 -2.89 -12.48 -18.05
C THR A 447 -3.61 -11.58 -19.05
N PHE A 448 -3.58 -11.92 -20.33
CA PHE A 448 -4.37 -11.19 -21.33
C PHE A 448 -5.87 -11.28 -21.01
N LEU A 449 -6.57 -10.16 -21.16
CA LEU A 449 -8.03 -10.15 -21.10
C LEU A 449 -8.58 -10.83 -22.35
N PRO A 450 -9.62 -11.68 -22.24
CA PRO A 450 -10.23 -12.29 -23.41
C PRO A 450 -10.85 -11.21 -24.32
N GLY A 451 -10.83 -11.47 -25.62
CA GLY A 451 -11.42 -10.62 -26.65
C GLY A 451 -12.74 -11.18 -27.17
N SER A 452 -13.21 -10.60 -28.28
CA SER A 452 -14.42 -11.04 -28.97
C SER A 452 -14.27 -10.93 -30.50
N LEU A 453 -15.03 -11.75 -31.21
CA LEU A 453 -15.08 -11.80 -32.68
C LEU A 453 -16.46 -11.38 -33.16
N LEU A 454 -16.54 -10.35 -33.99
CA LEU A 454 -17.72 -9.98 -34.77
C LEU A 454 -17.57 -10.52 -36.20
N VAL A 455 -18.36 -11.53 -36.56
CA VAL A 455 -18.43 -12.03 -37.94
C VAL A 455 -19.53 -11.27 -38.67
N THR A 456 -19.20 -10.66 -39.80
CA THR A 456 -20.15 -9.94 -40.67
C THR A 456 -20.19 -10.56 -42.06
N LYS A 457 -21.40 -10.91 -42.51
CA LYS A 457 -21.68 -11.37 -43.87
C LYS A 457 -22.41 -10.30 -44.66
N ALA A 458 -21.79 -9.82 -45.74
CA ALA A 458 -22.44 -8.93 -46.70
C ALA A 458 -23.04 -9.72 -47.86
N LEU A 459 -24.30 -9.45 -48.20
CA LEU A 459 -24.97 -9.96 -49.40
C LEU A 459 -25.23 -8.82 -50.37
N SER A 460 -24.77 -8.97 -51.62
CA SER A 460 -24.95 -7.99 -52.69
C SER A 460 -25.34 -8.68 -54.02
N GLY A 461 -25.63 -7.90 -55.06
CA GLY A 461 -25.97 -8.41 -56.39
C GLY A 461 -27.47 -8.45 -56.71
N ALA A 462 -27.80 -8.50 -58.00
CA ALA A 462 -29.16 -8.33 -58.50
C ALA A 462 -30.12 -9.48 -58.15
N ALA A 463 -29.58 -10.66 -57.83
CA ALA A 463 -30.38 -11.83 -57.43
C ALA A 463 -30.37 -12.06 -55.91
N ALA A 464 -29.79 -11.14 -55.11
CA ALA A 464 -29.87 -11.22 -53.66
C ALA A 464 -31.35 -11.21 -53.19
N GLY A 465 -31.69 -12.14 -52.31
CA GLY A 465 -33.08 -12.46 -51.94
C GLY A 465 -33.65 -13.69 -52.64
N GLN A 466 -32.89 -14.35 -53.53
CA GLN A 466 -33.29 -15.57 -54.24
C GLN A 466 -32.33 -16.75 -54.06
N GLN A 467 -31.20 -16.53 -53.40
CA GLN A 467 -30.26 -17.59 -53.04
C GLN A 467 -30.86 -18.57 -52.01
N GLY A 468 -30.33 -19.78 -51.99
CA GLY A 468 -30.55 -20.78 -50.95
C GLY A 468 -29.92 -20.39 -49.61
N GLU A 469 -29.94 -21.32 -48.65
CA GLU A 469 -29.33 -21.11 -47.34
C GLU A 469 -27.80 -20.99 -47.45
N ILE A 470 -27.23 -19.99 -46.77
CA ILE A 470 -25.79 -19.79 -46.67
C ILE A 470 -25.35 -20.21 -45.26
N VAL A 471 -24.25 -20.95 -45.17
CA VAL A 471 -23.69 -21.43 -43.90
C VAL A 471 -22.23 -20.97 -43.83
N ILE A 472 -21.94 -20.17 -42.80
CA ILE A 472 -20.61 -19.68 -42.48
C ILE A 472 -20.10 -20.45 -41.28
N ASP A 473 -18.94 -21.08 -41.39
CA ASP A 473 -18.30 -21.79 -40.30
C ASP A 473 -17.26 -20.87 -39.65
N VAL A 474 -17.33 -20.76 -38.32
CA VAL A 474 -16.47 -19.91 -37.49
C VAL A 474 -15.69 -20.82 -36.56
N VAL A 475 -14.40 -20.99 -36.86
CA VAL A 475 -13.52 -21.91 -36.13
C VAL A 475 -12.37 -21.12 -35.50
N CYS A 476 -12.32 -21.06 -34.18
CA CYS A 476 -11.23 -20.43 -33.42
C CYS A 476 -10.45 -21.52 -32.67
N GLY A 477 -9.44 -22.11 -33.31
CA GLY A 477 -8.68 -23.24 -32.75
C GLY A 477 -9.59 -24.33 -32.15
N ASP A 478 -9.34 -24.70 -30.89
CA ASP A 478 -10.17 -25.66 -30.14
C ASP A 478 -11.24 -24.97 -29.26
N VAL A 479 -11.31 -23.63 -29.23
CA VAL A 479 -12.17 -22.88 -28.30
C VAL A 479 -13.56 -22.57 -28.84
N LEU A 480 -13.71 -22.53 -30.17
CA LEU A 480 -14.98 -22.27 -30.84
C LEU A 480 -15.03 -23.02 -32.18
N ASP A 481 -16.14 -23.71 -32.43
CA ASP A 481 -16.48 -24.35 -33.71
C ASP A 481 -18.02 -24.27 -33.84
N GLU A 482 -18.49 -23.17 -34.44
CA GLU A 482 -19.91 -22.85 -34.58
C GLU A 482 -20.23 -22.40 -36.00
N SER A 483 -21.49 -22.55 -36.40
CA SER A 483 -21.99 -22.07 -37.70
C SER A 483 -22.95 -20.90 -37.56
N PHE A 484 -22.76 -19.90 -38.43
CA PHE A 484 -23.63 -18.74 -38.61
C PHE A 484 -24.42 -18.90 -39.91
N VAL A 485 -25.72 -19.16 -39.79
CA VAL A 485 -26.60 -19.46 -40.91
C VAL A 485 -27.37 -18.22 -41.36
N ILE A 486 -27.30 -17.90 -42.66
CA ILE A 486 -28.15 -16.90 -43.29
C ILE A 486 -29.29 -17.63 -44.04
N PRO A 487 -30.55 -17.42 -43.65
CA PRO A 487 -31.68 -18.12 -44.26
C PRO A 487 -31.79 -17.90 -45.77
N ALA A 488 -32.33 -18.89 -46.48
CA ALA A 488 -32.67 -18.75 -47.89
C ALA A 488 -33.59 -17.53 -48.14
N GLY A 489 -33.37 -16.84 -49.25
CA GLY A 489 -34.15 -15.66 -49.63
C GLY A 489 -33.82 -14.38 -48.83
N SER A 490 -32.73 -14.38 -48.06
CA SER A 490 -32.25 -13.19 -47.35
C SER A 490 -31.91 -12.05 -48.32
N VAL A 491 -32.42 -10.85 -48.05
CA VAL A 491 -32.22 -9.68 -48.93
C VAL A 491 -30.78 -9.17 -48.89
N ALA A 492 -30.40 -8.35 -49.87
CA ALA A 492 -29.12 -7.64 -49.83
C ALA A 492 -28.97 -6.81 -48.55
N GLY A 493 -27.79 -6.88 -47.93
CA GLY A 493 -27.52 -6.25 -46.63
C GLY A 493 -26.39 -6.94 -45.86
N GLU A 494 -26.19 -6.50 -44.63
CA GLU A 494 -25.20 -7.07 -43.70
C GLU A 494 -25.89 -7.88 -42.60
N TYR A 495 -25.31 -9.02 -42.27
CA TYR A 495 -25.75 -9.92 -41.21
C TYR A 495 -24.58 -10.18 -40.29
N SER A 496 -24.77 -10.09 -38.98
CA SER A 496 -23.66 -10.18 -38.04
C SER A 496 -23.93 -11.08 -36.84
N GLN A 497 -22.88 -11.72 -36.33
CA GLN A 497 -22.89 -12.53 -35.11
C GLN A 497 -21.62 -12.24 -34.30
N THR A 498 -21.77 -12.05 -32.99
CA THR A 498 -20.65 -11.82 -32.07
C THR A 498 -20.38 -13.06 -31.23
N TYR A 499 -19.11 -13.37 -31.03
CA TYR A 499 -18.59 -14.43 -30.17
C TYR A 499 -17.66 -13.80 -29.12
N GLY A 500 -18.06 -13.83 -27.85
CA GLY A 500 -17.31 -13.22 -26.74
C GLY A 500 -16.42 -14.21 -25.99
N ASP A 501 -15.68 -13.69 -25.02
CA ASP A 501 -14.84 -14.47 -24.09
C ASP A 501 -13.82 -15.40 -24.77
N LEU A 502 -13.34 -15.01 -25.95
CA LEU A 502 -12.34 -15.77 -26.68
C LEU A 502 -10.95 -15.44 -26.13
N PRO A 503 -10.08 -16.44 -25.84
CA PRO A 503 -8.73 -16.16 -25.38
C PRO A 503 -7.95 -15.29 -26.37
N ALA A 504 -7.24 -14.28 -25.87
CA ALA A 504 -6.41 -13.42 -26.70
C ALA A 504 -5.32 -14.23 -27.42
N GLY A 505 -4.97 -13.81 -28.63
CA GLY A 505 -4.01 -14.52 -29.49
C GLY A 505 -4.57 -15.77 -30.17
N THR A 506 -5.86 -16.10 -29.96
CA THR A 506 -6.51 -17.18 -30.70
C THR A 506 -6.68 -16.77 -32.16
N GLU A 507 -6.20 -17.58 -33.09
CA GLU A 507 -6.51 -17.43 -34.51
C GLU A 507 -7.89 -18.04 -34.82
N CYS A 508 -8.74 -17.25 -35.48
CA CYS A 508 -10.06 -17.63 -35.95
C CYS A 508 -10.12 -17.65 -37.48
N GLU A 509 -10.58 -18.76 -38.04
CA GLU A 509 -10.84 -18.95 -39.47
C GLU A 509 -12.35 -18.87 -39.73
N ILE A 510 -12.75 -18.01 -40.67
CA ILE A 510 -14.13 -17.81 -41.10
C ILE A 510 -14.24 -18.26 -42.54
N SER A 511 -14.96 -19.35 -42.76
CA SER A 511 -15.16 -19.97 -44.07
C SER A 511 -16.63 -20.13 -44.40
N GLU A 512 -16.96 -20.38 -45.67
CA GLU A 512 -18.34 -20.59 -46.12
C GLU A 512 -18.47 -21.99 -46.72
N SER A 513 -19.17 -22.89 -46.03
CA SER A 513 -19.41 -24.26 -46.48
C SER A 513 -20.64 -24.41 -47.39
N SER A 514 -21.59 -23.49 -47.28
CA SER A 514 -22.73 -23.40 -48.21
C SER A 514 -22.89 -21.99 -48.73
N THR A 515 -22.82 -21.82 -50.05
CA THR A 515 -22.91 -20.50 -50.70
C THR A 515 -24.32 -20.06 -51.04
N GLY A 516 -25.30 -20.96 -50.92
CA GLY A 516 -26.68 -20.69 -51.34
C GLY A 516 -26.86 -20.63 -52.86
N ALA A 517 -25.89 -21.05 -53.68
CA ALA A 517 -26.10 -21.18 -55.13
C ALA A 517 -27.22 -22.18 -55.46
N THR A 518 -28.02 -21.88 -56.48
CA THR A 518 -29.12 -22.73 -56.97
C THR A 518 -29.05 -22.83 -58.50
N GLU A 519 -29.97 -23.57 -59.14
CA GLU A 519 -30.04 -23.61 -60.60
C GLU A 519 -30.29 -22.22 -61.22
N GLN A 520 -31.00 -21.33 -60.53
CA GLN A 520 -31.36 -19.99 -61.03
C GLN A 520 -30.43 -18.88 -60.54
N VAL A 521 -29.60 -19.16 -59.52
CA VAL A 521 -28.80 -18.15 -58.82
C VAL A 521 -27.36 -18.62 -58.71
N GLN A 522 -26.45 -17.80 -59.24
CA GLN A 522 -25.01 -17.95 -59.07
C GLN A 522 -24.55 -17.11 -57.88
N VAL A 523 -23.66 -17.67 -57.05
CA VAL A 523 -23.07 -16.96 -55.92
C VAL A 523 -21.56 -16.99 -56.03
N THR A 524 -20.95 -15.82 -55.89
CA THR A 524 -19.49 -15.66 -55.80
C THR A 524 -19.12 -15.25 -54.39
N PRO A 525 -18.61 -16.18 -53.55
CA PRO A 525 -18.18 -15.85 -52.20
C PRO A 525 -16.80 -15.17 -52.18
N SER A 526 -16.55 -14.41 -51.11
CA SER A 526 -15.20 -13.95 -50.76
C SER A 526 -14.30 -15.13 -50.37
N GLU A 527 -13.00 -14.88 -50.36
CA GLU A 527 -12.03 -15.83 -49.79
C GLU A 527 -12.25 -16.00 -48.28
N THR A 528 -11.75 -17.11 -47.74
CA THR A 528 -11.68 -17.38 -46.29
C THR A 528 -10.92 -16.25 -45.57
N VAL A 529 -11.42 -15.84 -44.41
CA VAL A 529 -10.82 -14.78 -43.60
C VAL A 529 -10.24 -15.38 -42.33
N THR A 530 -9.01 -15.01 -41.99
CA THR A 530 -8.38 -15.34 -40.71
C THR A 530 -8.13 -14.06 -39.93
N VAL A 531 -8.50 -14.06 -38.65
CA VAL A 531 -8.24 -12.95 -37.71
C VAL A 531 -7.70 -13.50 -36.40
N GLU A 532 -6.84 -12.72 -35.72
CA GLU A 532 -6.36 -13.03 -34.38
C GLU A 532 -7.20 -12.26 -33.35
N ILE A 533 -7.59 -12.90 -32.24
CA ILE A 533 -8.36 -12.25 -31.18
C ILE A 533 -7.47 -11.29 -30.39
N GLU A 534 -7.79 -10.00 -30.47
CA GLU A 534 -7.11 -8.96 -29.72
C GLU A 534 -7.55 -8.95 -28.24
N PRO A 535 -6.61 -8.78 -27.29
CA PRO A 535 -6.91 -8.78 -25.87
C PRO A 535 -7.84 -7.63 -25.46
N GLY A 536 -8.92 -7.96 -24.75
CA GLY A 536 -9.90 -6.99 -24.23
C GLY A 536 -10.65 -6.19 -25.31
N ALA A 537 -10.58 -6.59 -26.58
CA ALA A 537 -11.15 -5.88 -27.71
C ALA A 537 -12.05 -6.77 -28.58
N GLU A 538 -12.87 -6.13 -29.42
CA GLU A 538 -13.64 -6.81 -30.46
C GLU A 538 -12.90 -6.69 -31.81
N VAL A 539 -12.72 -7.83 -32.48
CA VAL A 539 -12.13 -7.92 -33.82
C VAL A 539 -13.23 -8.27 -34.81
N THR A 540 -13.21 -7.66 -36.00
CA THR A 540 -14.22 -7.91 -37.04
C THR A 540 -13.66 -8.78 -38.16
N ALA A 541 -14.34 -9.87 -38.50
CA ALA A 541 -14.11 -10.66 -39.71
C ALA A 541 -15.27 -10.44 -40.69
N ALA A 542 -14.97 -9.96 -41.90
CA ALA A 542 -15.97 -9.64 -42.91
C ALA A 542 -15.85 -10.57 -44.11
N VAL A 543 -16.92 -11.30 -44.41
CA VAL A 543 -17.07 -12.14 -45.61
C VAL A 543 -18.22 -11.59 -46.46
N SER A 544 -18.21 -11.84 -47.76
CA SER A 544 -19.24 -11.31 -48.68
C SER A 544 -19.66 -12.31 -49.73
N ASN A 545 -20.90 -12.23 -50.20
CA ASN A 545 -21.39 -12.92 -51.39
C ASN A 545 -21.94 -11.92 -52.40
N GLU A 546 -21.48 -12.03 -53.63
CA GLU A 546 -22.13 -11.41 -54.78
C GLU A 546 -23.07 -12.43 -55.42
N VAL A 547 -24.36 -12.09 -55.46
CA VAL A 547 -25.47 -12.97 -55.85
C VAL A 547 -26.07 -12.47 -57.16
N THR A 548 -25.84 -13.22 -58.23
CA THR A 548 -26.29 -12.90 -59.59
C THR A 548 -27.23 -13.99 -60.12
N PHE A 549 -28.01 -13.66 -61.15
CA PHE A 549 -28.80 -14.69 -61.83
C PHE A 549 -27.87 -15.63 -62.58
N ALA A 550 -28.10 -16.93 -62.47
CA ALA A 550 -27.35 -17.91 -63.23
C ALA A 550 -27.58 -17.66 -64.74
N PRO A 551 -26.53 -17.63 -65.57
CA PRO A 551 -26.70 -17.44 -67.00
C PRO A 551 -27.46 -18.64 -67.59
N GLY A 552 -28.34 -18.36 -68.56
CA GLY A 552 -29.03 -19.39 -69.33
C GLY A 552 -28.24 -19.80 -70.57
N SER A 553 -28.89 -20.57 -71.43
CA SER A 553 -28.34 -20.99 -72.73
C SER A 553 -29.42 -21.01 -73.80
N LEU A 554 -29.01 -21.00 -75.07
CA LEU A 554 -29.89 -21.03 -76.22
C LEU A 554 -29.59 -22.26 -77.07
N LEU A 555 -30.61 -23.05 -77.38
CA LEU A 555 -30.57 -24.14 -78.35
C LEU A 555 -31.40 -23.77 -79.57
N VAL A 556 -30.73 -23.49 -80.68
CA VAL A 556 -31.38 -23.21 -81.96
C VAL A 556 -31.48 -24.49 -82.78
N THR A 557 -32.69 -24.85 -83.17
CA THR A 557 -32.99 -26.02 -84.02
C THR A 557 -33.47 -25.55 -85.39
N LYS A 558 -32.75 -25.93 -86.44
CA LYS A 558 -33.18 -25.74 -87.82
C LYS A 558 -33.76 -27.04 -88.38
N VAL A 559 -35.03 -27.01 -88.75
CA VAL A 559 -35.73 -28.13 -89.37
C VAL A 559 -35.84 -27.91 -90.88
N LEU A 560 -35.40 -28.90 -91.66
CA LEU A 560 -35.58 -28.93 -93.12
C LEU A 560 -36.58 -30.02 -93.49
N SER A 561 -37.68 -29.64 -94.13
CA SER A 561 -38.76 -30.52 -94.59
C SER A 561 -39.07 -30.34 -96.08
N GLY A 562 -39.92 -31.20 -96.63
CA GLY A 562 -40.39 -31.10 -98.01
C GLY A 562 -39.57 -31.93 -99.02
N ALA A 563 -40.21 -32.28 -100.14
CA ALA A 563 -39.66 -33.20 -101.14
C ALA A 563 -38.43 -32.67 -101.91
N GLY A 564 -38.15 -31.36 -101.80
CA GLY A 564 -36.97 -30.71 -102.37
C GLY A 564 -35.80 -30.57 -101.39
N ALA A 565 -35.94 -30.99 -100.14
CA ALA A 565 -34.83 -30.97 -99.18
C ALA A 565 -33.68 -31.86 -99.68
N GLY A 566 -32.44 -31.37 -99.57
CA GLY A 566 -31.26 -31.95 -100.23
C GLY A 566 -30.92 -31.31 -101.58
N GLN A 567 -31.68 -30.32 -102.04
CA GLN A 567 -31.42 -29.56 -103.28
C GLN A 567 -31.38 -28.03 -103.06
N GLN A 568 -31.54 -27.57 -101.82
CA GLN A 568 -31.39 -26.15 -101.46
C GLN A 568 -29.92 -25.68 -101.54
N GLY A 569 -29.73 -24.38 -101.73
CA GLY A 569 -28.46 -23.69 -101.51
C GLY A 569 -28.16 -23.51 -100.02
N ASP A 570 -27.08 -22.79 -99.69
CA ASP A 570 -26.71 -22.52 -98.30
C ASP A 570 -27.82 -21.75 -97.58
N ILE A 571 -28.18 -22.21 -96.38
CA ILE A 571 -29.07 -21.52 -95.45
C ILE A 571 -28.21 -20.89 -94.37
N VAL A 572 -28.41 -19.61 -94.08
CA VAL A 572 -27.67 -18.88 -93.05
C VAL A 572 -28.64 -18.47 -91.95
N ILE A 573 -28.34 -18.91 -90.73
CA ILE A 573 -29.09 -18.58 -89.51
C ILE A 573 -28.26 -17.62 -88.68
N ASP A 574 -28.84 -16.48 -88.35
CA ASP A 574 -28.26 -15.45 -87.51
C ASP A 574 -28.93 -15.46 -86.14
N ILE A 575 -28.11 -15.38 -85.08
CA ILE A 575 -28.51 -15.31 -83.68
C ILE A 575 -28.05 -13.96 -83.15
N ASP A 576 -29.00 -13.12 -82.74
CA ASP A 576 -28.73 -11.82 -82.15
C ASP A 576 -29.40 -11.72 -80.76
N CYS A 577 -28.58 -11.78 -79.71
CA CYS A 577 -28.98 -11.57 -78.32
C CYS A 577 -28.51 -10.20 -77.81
N GLY A 578 -28.36 -9.21 -78.70
CA GLY A 578 -27.74 -7.93 -78.40
C GLY A 578 -26.26 -8.06 -78.05
N GLU A 579 -25.79 -7.29 -77.05
CA GLU A 579 -24.38 -7.28 -76.62
C GLU A 579 -23.92 -8.61 -75.99
N ALA A 580 -24.86 -9.48 -75.58
CA ALA A 580 -24.53 -10.74 -74.91
C ALA A 580 -23.99 -11.80 -75.87
N LEU A 581 -24.52 -11.88 -77.10
CA LEU A 581 -24.14 -12.85 -78.10
C LEU A 581 -24.62 -12.42 -79.49
N THR A 582 -23.70 -12.32 -80.44
CA THR A 582 -24.01 -12.27 -81.87
C THR A 582 -23.27 -13.41 -82.56
N ASP A 583 -24.00 -14.38 -83.11
CA ASP A 583 -23.43 -15.57 -83.76
C ASP A 583 -24.19 -15.88 -85.06
N SER A 584 -23.56 -16.62 -85.97
CA SER A 584 -24.23 -17.11 -87.17
C SER A 584 -23.71 -18.49 -87.55
N PHE A 585 -24.58 -19.33 -88.10
CA PHE A 585 -24.18 -20.63 -88.60
C PHE A 585 -24.88 -20.99 -89.91
N VAL A 586 -24.18 -21.77 -90.72
CA VAL A 586 -24.61 -22.13 -92.07
C VAL A 586 -25.03 -23.59 -92.10
N ILE A 587 -26.20 -23.86 -92.67
CA ILE A 587 -26.57 -25.20 -93.13
C ILE A 587 -26.16 -25.31 -94.60
N PRO A 588 -25.18 -26.17 -94.94
CA PRO A 588 -24.64 -26.24 -96.30
C PRO A 588 -25.67 -26.63 -97.35
N ALA A 589 -25.41 -26.23 -98.60
CA ALA A 589 -26.19 -26.64 -99.75
C ALA A 589 -26.27 -28.17 -99.86
N GLY A 590 -27.42 -28.67 -100.30
CA GLY A 590 -27.65 -30.12 -100.47
C GLY A 590 -27.84 -30.91 -99.18
N THR A 591 -27.94 -30.25 -98.02
CA THR A 591 -28.22 -30.90 -96.73
C THR A 591 -29.58 -31.61 -96.76
N ALA A 592 -29.63 -32.86 -96.30
CA ALA A 592 -30.85 -33.67 -96.33
C ALA A 592 -31.95 -33.11 -95.41
N ALA A 593 -33.18 -33.63 -95.54
CA ALA A 593 -34.22 -33.35 -94.56
C ALA A 593 -33.81 -33.85 -93.17
N GLY A 594 -34.11 -33.06 -92.13
CA GLY A 594 -33.72 -33.37 -90.76
C GLY A 594 -33.67 -32.15 -89.86
N GLU A 595 -33.24 -32.37 -88.61
CA GLU A 595 -33.04 -31.34 -87.59
C GLU A 595 -31.54 -31.07 -87.41
N TYR A 596 -31.19 -29.79 -87.31
CA TYR A 596 -29.81 -29.32 -87.18
C TYR A 596 -29.74 -28.33 -86.02
N THR A 597 -28.97 -28.66 -85.00
CA THR A 597 -28.96 -27.89 -83.75
C THR A 597 -27.66 -27.12 -83.54
N ARG A 598 -27.76 -25.92 -82.97
CA ARG A 598 -26.65 -25.11 -82.48
C ARG A 598 -26.95 -24.66 -81.05
N ALA A 599 -26.06 -24.99 -80.11
CA ALA A 599 -26.17 -24.56 -78.73
C ALA A 599 -25.19 -23.41 -78.44
N SER A 600 -25.64 -22.44 -77.65
CA SER A 600 -24.87 -21.31 -77.15
C SER A 600 -25.08 -21.19 -75.64
N GLY A 601 -24.00 -21.24 -74.85
CA GLY A 601 -24.05 -21.17 -73.39
C GLY A 601 -23.72 -19.78 -72.84
N GLU A 602 -23.87 -19.62 -71.53
CA GLU A 602 -23.44 -18.44 -70.75
C GLU A 602 -24.10 -17.12 -71.16
N ILE A 603 -25.36 -17.15 -71.60
CA ILE A 603 -26.10 -15.93 -71.94
C ILE A 603 -26.72 -15.36 -70.66
N PRO A 604 -26.50 -14.07 -70.32
CA PRO A 604 -27.07 -13.46 -69.11
C PRO A 604 -28.59 -13.64 -69.05
N ALA A 605 -29.10 -13.95 -67.86
CA ALA A 605 -30.54 -14.09 -67.65
C ALA A 605 -31.30 -12.78 -67.95
N GLY A 606 -32.50 -12.91 -68.51
CA GLY A 606 -33.32 -11.79 -68.96
C GLY A 606 -32.95 -11.24 -70.34
N THR A 607 -31.95 -11.82 -71.02
CA THR A 607 -31.60 -11.44 -72.40
C THR A 607 -32.67 -11.92 -73.37
N GLU A 608 -33.13 -11.06 -74.27
CA GLU A 608 -33.95 -11.47 -75.42
C GLU A 608 -33.05 -11.76 -76.62
N CYS A 609 -33.25 -12.92 -77.24
CA CYS A 609 -32.53 -13.35 -78.44
C CYS A 609 -33.48 -13.43 -79.63
N GLU A 610 -33.11 -12.81 -80.75
CA GLU A 610 -33.76 -12.95 -82.05
C GLU A 610 -32.97 -13.92 -82.93
N ILE A 611 -33.66 -14.94 -83.44
CA ILE A 611 -33.10 -15.94 -84.34
C ILE A 611 -33.76 -15.78 -85.70
N SER A 612 -32.99 -15.41 -86.71
CA SER A 612 -33.48 -15.12 -88.05
C SER A 612 -32.73 -15.91 -89.12
N GLU A 613 -33.35 -16.04 -90.29
CA GLU A 613 -32.74 -16.69 -91.44
C GLU A 613 -32.47 -15.63 -92.52
N SER A 614 -31.22 -15.25 -92.72
CA SER A 614 -30.82 -14.24 -93.72
C SER A 614 -30.64 -14.82 -95.12
N SER A 615 -30.41 -16.13 -95.24
CA SER A 615 -30.41 -16.85 -96.52
C SER A 615 -31.27 -18.09 -96.42
N THR A 616 -32.25 -18.23 -97.31
CA THR A 616 -33.22 -19.34 -97.28
C THR A 616 -32.81 -20.56 -98.09
N GLY A 617 -31.71 -20.48 -98.84
CA GLY A 617 -31.28 -21.56 -99.72
C GLY A 617 -32.19 -21.78 -100.95
N ALA A 618 -33.15 -20.89 -101.23
CA ALA A 618 -33.95 -20.96 -102.46
C ALA A 618 -33.07 -20.79 -103.71
N ASN A 619 -33.33 -21.59 -104.74
CA ASN A 619 -32.56 -21.57 -106.00
C ASN A 619 -33.43 -21.93 -107.20
N GLN A 620 -32.84 -22.12 -108.39
CA GLN A 620 -33.60 -22.41 -109.62
C GLN A 620 -34.31 -23.77 -109.62
N GLN A 621 -33.95 -24.69 -108.72
CA GLN A 621 -34.47 -26.05 -108.63
C GLN A 621 -35.51 -26.21 -107.51
N VAL A 622 -35.40 -25.42 -106.44
CA VAL A 622 -36.28 -25.52 -105.27
C VAL A 622 -36.79 -24.16 -104.81
N ARG A 623 -38.07 -24.12 -104.44
CA ARG A 623 -38.70 -23.03 -103.70
C ARG A 623 -38.69 -23.38 -102.22
N VAL A 624 -38.22 -22.45 -101.40
CA VAL A 624 -38.19 -22.59 -99.94
C VAL A 624 -39.23 -21.67 -99.33
N VAL A 625 -40.05 -22.20 -98.43
CA VAL A 625 -40.90 -21.43 -97.52
C VAL A 625 -40.25 -21.49 -96.15
N ALA A 626 -39.65 -20.38 -95.73
CA ALA A 626 -39.02 -20.26 -94.43
C ALA A 626 -40.02 -19.74 -93.39
N SER A 627 -39.86 -20.19 -92.14
CA SER A 627 -40.56 -19.63 -90.98
C SER A 627 -40.12 -18.19 -90.71
N GLU A 628 -40.98 -17.42 -90.04
CA GLU A 628 -40.61 -16.09 -89.53
C GLU A 628 -39.52 -16.21 -88.45
N ALA A 629 -38.84 -15.09 -88.16
CA ALA A 629 -37.86 -15.01 -87.09
C ALA A 629 -38.50 -15.35 -85.74
N VAL A 630 -37.72 -15.97 -84.84
CA VAL A 630 -38.17 -16.39 -83.52
C VAL A 630 -37.46 -15.55 -82.47
N THR A 631 -38.22 -14.94 -81.57
CA THR A 631 -37.67 -14.27 -80.39
C THR A 631 -37.91 -15.13 -79.15
N VAL A 632 -36.87 -15.39 -78.37
CA VAL A 632 -36.95 -16.12 -77.09
C VAL A 632 -36.25 -15.32 -75.99
N ALA A 633 -36.83 -15.33 -74.79
CA ALA A 633 -36.18 -14.80 -73.60
C ALA A 633 -35.34 -15.90 -72.94
N ILE A 634 -34.13 -15.56 -72.52
CA ILE A 634 -33.25 -16.45 -71.76
C ILE A 634 -33.59 -16.33 -70.27
N GLU A 635 -34.25 -17.34 -69.73
CA GLU A 635 -34.51 -17.45 -68.29
C GLU A 635 -33.26 -17.91 -67.53
N ALA A 636 -33.13 -17.54 -66.26
CA ALA A 636 -31.94 -17.85 -65.45
C ALA A 636 -31.73 -19.36 -65.31
N GLY A 637 -30.54 -19.84 -65.67
CA GLY A 637 -30.17 -21.27 -65.58
C GLY A 637 -30.93 -22.22 -66.51
N VAL A 638 -31.75 -21.70 -67.44
CA VAL A 638 -32.59 -22.51 -68.33
C VAL A 638 -32.02 -22.52 -69.76
N VAL A 639 -32.27 -23.62 -70.49
CA VAL A 639 -32.05 -23.70 -71.93
C VAL A 639 -33.29 -23.18 -72.66
N ALA A 640 -33.20 -22.02 -73.29
CA ALA A 640 -34.23 -21.52 -74.20
C ALA A 640 -34.11 -22.25 -75.55
N GLU A 641 -35.23 -22.69 -76.11
CA GLU A 641 -35.26 -23.39 -77.40
C GLU A 641 -35.92 -22.52 -78.47
N ALA A 642 -35.26 -22.38 -79.62
CA ALA A 642 -35.79 -21.68 -80.79
C ALA A 642 -35.77 -22.60 -82.00
N THR A 643 -36.89 -22.74 -82.70
CA THR A 643 -37.00 -23.64 -83.85
C THR A 643 -37.41 -22.89 -85.11
N LEU A 644 -36.56 -22.95 -86.15
CA LEU A 644 -36.85 -22.43 -87.48
C LEU A 644 -37.13 -23.60 -88.43
N THR A 645 -38.13 -23.48 -89.31
CA THR A 645 -38.50 -24.54 -90.27
C THR A 645 -38.45 -24.03 -91.69
N ASN A 646 -37.82 -24.79 -92.59
CA ASN A 646 -37.90 -24.57 -94.03
C ASN A 646 -38.61 -25.73 -94.71
N ASP A 647 -39.71 -25.42 -95.40
CA ASP A 647 -40.34 -26.37 -96.33
C ASP A 647 -39.81 -26.15 -97.75
N VAL A 648 -39.09 -27.15 -98.26
CA VAL A 648 -38.39 -27.10 -99.54
C VAL A 648 -39.18 -27.91 -100.57
N THR A 649 -39.68 -27.23 -101.60
CA THR A 649 -40.48 -27.83 -102.67
C THR A 649 -39.77 -27.74 -104.02
N VAL A 650 -39.75 -28.82 -104.80
CA VAL A 650 -39.14 -28.83 -106.13
C VAL A 650 -39.95 -27.97 -107.10
N ILE A 651 -39.27 -27.12 -107.88
CA ILE A 651 -39.88 -26.33 -108.94
C ILE A 651 -40.01 -27.22 -110.18
N PRO A 652 -41.24 -27.49 -110.68
CA PRO A 652 -41.42 -28.30 -111.88
C PRO A 652 -40.85 -27.58 -113.12
N PRO A 653 -40.18 -28.29 -114.05
CA PRO A 653 -39.57 -27.67 -115.22
C PRO A 653 -40.61 -27.03 -116.15
N VAL A 654 -40.40 -25.78 -116.53
CA VAL A 654 -41.26 -25.04 -117.46
C VAL A 654 -41.10 -25.64 -118.85
N THR A 655 -42.17 -26.26 -119.39
CA THR A 655 -42.20 -26.69 -120.79
C THR A 655 -42.59 -25.49 -121.69
N PRO A 656 -41.84 -25.17 -122.76
CA PRO A 656 -42.15 -24.03 -123.62
C PRO A 656 -43.33 -24.32 -124.58
N PRO A 657 -44.22 -23.35 -124.88
CA PRO A 657 -45.38 -23.60 -125.73
C PRO A 657 -45.06 -23.54 -127.24
N ARG A 658 -45.77 -24.41 -127.97
CA ARG A 658 -45.75 -24.65 -129.42
C ARG A 658 -46.41 -23.51 -130.24
N PRO A 659 -45.95 -23.18 -131.46
CA PRO A 659 -46.44 -22.03 -132.22
C PRO A 659 -47.62 -22.34 -133.18
N GLY A 660 -48.62 -21.44 -133.20
CA GLY A 660 -49.52 -21.20 -134.34
C GLY A 660 -51.03 -21.42 -134.13
N GLY A 661 -51.83 -20.34 -134.08
CA GLY A 661 -53.27 -20.41 -134.38
C GLY A 661 -54.24 -19.45 -133.64
N THR A 662 -54.26 -18.17 -134.06
CA THR A 662 -55.40 -17.20 -134.10
C THR A 662 -56.14 -16.70 -132.83
N VAL A 663 -56.11 -15.36 -132.67
CA VAL A 663 -56.83 -14.46 -131.75
C VAL A 663 -58.07 -13.88 -132.47
N PRO A 664 -59.20 -13.56 -131.79
CA PRO A 664 -59.53 -12.15 -131.46
C PRO A 664 -60.31 -12.06 -130.11
N GLY A 665 -60.34 -11.00 -129.30
CA GLY A 665 -59.96 -9.60 -129.39
C GLY A 665 -60.75 -8.82 -128.33
N ALA A 666 -60.18 -7.68 -127.91
CA ALA A 666 -60.83 -6.46 -127.39
C ALA A 666 -61.27 -6.34 -125.90
N LEU A 667 -60.47 -5.52 -125.16
CA LEU A 667 -60.79 -4.29 -124.38
C LEU A 667 -61.80 -4.37 -123.19
N PRO A 668 -61.87 -3.42 -122.22
CA PRO A 668 -61.03 -2.25 -121.84
C PRO A 668 -60.61 -2.25 -120.33
N ALA A 669 -59.52 -1.59 -119.92
CA ALA A 669 -59.38 -0.23 -119.33
C ALA A 669 -59.97 0.05 -117.92
N THR A 670 -59.16 0.78 -117.13
CA THR A 670 -59.47 1.62 -115.94
C THR A 670 -59.76 0.89 -114.61
N GLY A 671 -59.36 1.35 -113.42
CA GLY A 671 -58.80 2.63 -112.95
C GLY A 671 -58.02 2.41 -111.64
N ALA A 672 -57.09 3.31 -111.29
CA ALA A 672 -57.33 4.48 -110.44
C ALA A 672 -57.48 4.11 -108.94
N GLY A 673 -56.72 4.67 -108.00
CA GLY A 673 -55.79 5.78 -108.12
C GLY A 673 -54.97 5.99 -106.84
N SER A 674 -54.00 6.90 -106.96
CA SER A 674 -53.47 7.63 -105.81
C SER A 674 -54.56 8.55 -105.25
N PRO A 675 -54.44 9.02 -103.99
CA PRO A 675 -53.91 10.38 -103.87
C PRO A 675 -53.07 10.68 -102.61
N THR A 676 -52.23 11.71 -102.75
CA THR A 676 -51.94 12.82 -101.80
C THR A 676 -51.36 12.50 -100.41
N SER A 677 -50.13 12.88 -100.02
CA SER A 677 -49.49 14.21 -99.88
C SER A 677 -50.00 15.10 -98.74
N VAL A 678 -49.20 15.26 -97.67
CA VAL A 678 -48.98 16.48 -96.82
C VAL A 678 -47.62 16.27 -96.11
N PHE A 679 -46.52 16.93 -96.49
CA PHE A 679 -45.99 18.21 -96.00
C PHE A 679 -45.78 18.36 -94.46
N LEU A 680 -44.50 18.57 -94.10
CA LEU A 680 -43.92 19.47 -93.08
C LEU A 680 -44.73 19.86 -91.83
N VAL A 681 -44.04 19.76 -90.67
CA VAL A 681 -43.77 20.77 -89.60
C VAL A 681 -43.42 19.93 -88.36
N GLY A 682 -42.25 19.98 -87.74
CA GLY A 682 -41.48 21.16 -87.35
C GLY A 682 -41.74 21.44 -85.87
N GLY A 683 -40.73 21.17 -85.03
CA GLY A 683 -40.39 22.01 -83.89
C GLY A 683 -41.31 22.03 -82.66
N ALA A 684 -40.74 21.48 -81.59
CA ALA A 684 -40.37 22.23 -80.39
C ALA A 684 -41.44 22.60 -79.34
N VAL A 685 -40.89 22.80 -78.14
CA VAL A 685 -41.43 23.53 -76.96
C VAL A 685 -42.35 22.69 -76.08
N LEU A 686 -42.31 22.70 -74.75
CA LEU A 686 -41.38 23.10 -73.68
C LEU A 686 -42.16 22.81 -72.38
N ALA A 687 -41.43 22.84 -71.28
CA ALA A 687 -41.86 23.38 -69.98
C ALA A 687 -42.52 22.43 -68.96
N LEU A 688 -41.70 22.16 -67.92
CA LEU A 688 -41.89 22.54 -66.51
C LEU A 688 -43.03 21.82 -65.73
N GLY A 689 -42.75 21.24 -64.57
CA GLY A 689 -42.26 21.98 -63.41
C GLY A 689 -41.03 21.42 -62.68
N LEU A 690 -39.99 22.26 -62.66
CA LEU A 690 -39.03 22.49 -61.55
C LEU A 690 -39.79 23.16 -60.37
N VAL A 691 -39.36 23.08 -59.11
CA VAL A 691 -38.35 23.95 -58.47
C VAL A 691 -38.29 23.47 -56.99
N MET A 692 -37.15 22.96 -56.47
CA MET A 692 -35.96 23.68 -55.92
C MET A 692 -36.22 24.26 -54.51
N VAL A 693 -35.29 24.47 -53.55
CA VAL A 693 -33.82 24.35 -53.43
C VAL A 693 -33.42 24.70 -51.99
N GLY A 694 -32.18 24.37 -51.61
CA GLY A 694 -31.36 25.21 -50.73
C GLY A 694 -30.25 24.42 -50.03
N ALA A 695 -29.05 24.25 -50.61
CA ALA A 695 -27.89 25.17 -50.57
C ALA A 695 -27.32 25.34 -49.13
N ALA A 696 -26.02 25.31 -48.81
CA ALA A 696 -24.79 25.44 -49.58
C ALA A 696 -23.55 25.06 -48.73
N TYR A 697 -22.42 24.87 -49.44
CA TYR A 697 -21.05 25.31 -49.13
C TYR A 697 -20.14 24.58 -48.11
N ARG A 698 -18.97 24.17 -48.63
CA ARG A 698 -17.70 23.89 -47.92
C ARG A 698 -17.03 25.19 -47.49
N ALA A 699 -16.43 25.24 -46.29
CA ALA A 699 -14.97 25.37 -46.09
C ALA A 699 -14.56 25.69 -44.63
N ARG A 700 -13.66 24.84 -44.11
CA ARG A 700 -12.46 25.09 -43.27
C ARG A 700 -12.52 25.86 -41.93
N ARG A 701 -11.84 25.20 -40.97
CA ARG A 701 -10.95 25.70 -39.88
C ARG A 701 -11.59 26.26 -38.61
N GLY A 702 -11.51 25.45 -37.54
CA GLY A 702 -10.54 25.68 -36.45
C GLY A 702 -11.06 26.34 -35.16
N VAL A 703 -10.53 25.79 -34.04
CA VAL A 703 -10.32 26.38 -32.71
C VAL A 703 -11.39 26.08 -31.63
N THR A 704 -10.99 25.11 -30.79
CA THR A 704 -11.04 24.94 -29.31
C THR A 704 -11.85 25.86 -28.38
N GLU A 705 -12.14 25.24 -27.21
CA GLU A 705 -12.52 25.74 -25.87
C GLU A 705 -14.03 25.80 -25.58
N THR A 706 -14.58 25.54 -24.39
CA THR A 706 -14.23 24.94 -23.08
C THR A 706 -15.57 24.82 -22.30
N GLY A 707 -15.61 24.06 -21.20
CA GLY A 707 -16.59 24.23 -20.11
C GLY A 707 -17.58 23.06 -19.95
N THR A 708 -17.31 22.08 -19.07
CA THR A 708 -17.78 22.04 -17.66
C THR A 708 -19.30 22.08 -17.52
N ASP A 709 -19.93 20.92 -17.36
CA ASP A 709 -20.34 20.37 -16.05
C ASP A 709 -20.45 18.84 -16.14
#